data_AF-A0A8B7B9M2-F1
#
_entry.id   AF-A0A8B7B9M2-F1
#
_cell.length_a   1.000
_cell.length_b   1.000
_cell.length_c   1.000
_cell.angle_alpha   90.00
_cell.angle_beta   90.00
_cell.angle_gamma   90.00
#
_symmetry.space_group_name_H-M   'P 1'
#
loop_
_entity.id
_entity.type
_entity.pdbx_description
1 polymer ?
#
loop_
_entity_poly.entity_id
_entity_poly.type
_entity_poly.pdbx_seq_one_letter_code
_entity_poly.pdbx_strand_id
1 'polypeptide(L)'
;DLLFYNLSNHNIQWTLDLKDIGKLFKSGIFKFSAVSGHVLAKEKYSISISFCPSKPGKYSVNVPMLLNDNPVFYRTLHLFGEVKSPNLLFDPPFVYFAPVPLDVTTEIEINILPQNFFSDTTLNVKLPKSKEIIPLSVKFPKGKIITSALRGINTKLVCHLSFKSSIPVSFTTNVLFGDESNNWFSLPVTAIAENCILTVYPYMAIHLDNQHIVLTHDTEGNPSKTTSGAPLRSTAAKKMTPLTTKVDTSEPAKRKYIIGMEVRDSILLDKSETSKKSGDKPVEKKQNKQFFAPGEGTEAYKFFEKVVNATQTWFSLFGWPEAPHSISIPETLRSQSLPVDNTERLTQLHLQHSSLLTFLKAQGAFISHILPEFLFEPEDYKKWIEMTTSTDNMSESSDTEEEKNPVIIDATDFEALSKQAWTDVLLQMYKVLVLSRVLPLHSSNTPPTHIENTSKINPCFVSSNIYSTPERILLSWLNTNYENTRHTIWNNIPKGAFPPEKWILNFDKDLLDGLVFATQIATYCPFLIESHFRNMYTKPKSPEQHLHNCLIVLNALHEIGIDMDIEAIDIYDPNPILMLMLCVHMYERLPTYLPKKVVSFHCTLYDTVLREILVKNPSTKTLVYNAAIIGRDVDDFSLTQTGDVVTISPRSEITITVQFASRFLRPAEASLLLISKPKNTFGGTTLAFSLRGEVVYFKAFDIIKCKSPCYTWTKVTVNVKNHFHTAGDFSVAANNSIYKSARSFSYSGNALKTSITSTFIKEFFCSTRTLHLEAEESSSLQLYYLPFNIHIRYCVIILSNQKIGELIYIVKGKGLRPLPSKFIPLSYSHPLNYGTTPEEELIWEDPILYVNCELNQTLDMELKLPLTNEAREKALAFAAQQQMSDLEYERRLITGTLESSSIRVAIAVLGLTMVEV
;
A
#
# COMPACT_ATOMS: atom_id res chain seq x y z
N ASP A 1 -56.64 -55.79 -17.83
CA ASP A 1 -57.65 -56.67 -18.45
C ASP A 1 -58.76 -55.85 -19.10
N LEU A 2 -59.29 -56.35 -20.21
CA LEU A 2 -60.42 -55.80 -20.95
C LEU A 2 -61.60 -56.77 -20.82
N LEU A 3 -62.73 -56.26 -20.36
CA LEU A 3 -63.89 -57.07 -19.98
C LEU A 3 -64.99 -56.94 -21.04
N PHE A 4 -65.29 -58.03 -21.72
CA PHE A 4 -66.44 -58.14 -22.60
C PHE A 4 -67.67 -58.56 -21.78
N TYR A 5 -68.78 -57.83 -21.93
CA TYR A 5 -70.05 -58.17 -21.29
C TYR A 5 -71.13 -58.36 -22.36
N ASN A 6 -71.67 -59.57 -22.45
CA ASN A 6 -72.72 -59.88 -23.42
C ASN A 6 -74.09 -59.49 -22.85
N LEU A 7 -74.63 -58.38 -23.32
CA LEU A 7 -75.95 -57.88 -22.92
C LEU A 7 -77.12 -58.61 -23.62
N SER A 8 -76.84 -59.40 -24.65
CA SER A 8 -77.87 -60.10 -25.43
C SER A 8 -78.33 -61.41 -24.77
N ASN A 9 -79.41 -61.99 -25.31
CA ASN A 9 -79.93 -63.29 -24.90
C ASN A 9 -79.34 -64.45 -25.74
N HIS A 10 -78.37 -64.17 -26.61
CA HIS A 10 -77.74 -65.15 -27.49
C HIS A 10 -76.24 -65.22 -27.20
N ASN A 11 -75.61 -66.37 -27.45
CA ASN A 11 -74.17 -66.50 -27.36
C ASN A 11 -73.51 -65.68 -28.47
N ILE A 12 -72.50 -64.88 -28.12
CA ILE A 12 -71.77 -64.04 -29.08
C ILE A 12 -70.38 -64.63 -29.27
N GLN A 13 -70.03 -64.97 -30.51
CA GLN A 13 -68.66 -65.21 -30.91
C GLN A 13 -68.01 -63.88 -31.26
N TRP A 14 -66.82 -63.62 -30.73
CA TRP A 14 -66.06 -62.42 -31.04
C TRP A 14 -64.68 -62.81 -31.58
N THR A 15 -64.18 -62.00 -32.50
CA THR A 15 -62.86 -62.16 -33.11
C THR A 15 -62.21 -60.78 -33.24
N LEU A 16 -60.96 -60.64 -32.82
CA LEU A 16 -60.12 -59.47 -33.07
C LEU A 16 -59.35 -59.70 -34.37
N ASP A 17 -59.56 -58.83 -35.36
CA ASP A 17 -58.86 -58.95 -36.64
C ASP A 17 -57.44 -58.36 -36.53
N LEU A 18 -56.43 -59.20 -36.68
CA LEU A 18 -55.02 -58.83 -36.62
C LEU A 18 -54.32 -58.88 -37.99
N LYS A 19 -55.05 -59.15 -39.08
CA LYS A 19 -54.46 -59.44 -40.41
C LYS A 19 -53.65 -58.28 -41.00
N ASP A 20 -54.11 -57.05 -40.82
CA ASP A 20 -53.47 -55.83 -41.35
C ASP A 20 -52.63 -55.03 -40.34
N ILE A 21 -52.47 -55.51 -39.10
CA ILE A 21 -51.87 -54.73 -37.99
C ILE A 21 -50.36 -55.01 -37.85
N GLY A 22 -49.69 -55.11 -39.00
CA GLY A 22 -48.55 -55.99 -39.27
C GLY A 22 -47.18 -55.71 -38.66
N LYS A 23 -47.00 -54.88 -37.64
CA LYS A 23 -45.68 -54.72 -36.98
C LYS A 23 -45.71 -54.88 -35.45
N LEU A 24 -46.61 -54.20 -34.75
CA LEU A 24 -46.60 -54.11 -33.28
C LEU A 24 -47.01 -55.41 -32.57
N PHE A 25 -47.91 -56.19 -33.17
CA PHE A 25 -48.30 -57.51 -32.65
C PHE A 25 -47.30 -58.61 -33.04
N LYS A 26 -46.72 -58.54 -34.25
CA LYS A 26 -45.68 -59.48 -34.70
C LYS A 26 -44.39 -59.34 -33.91
N SER A 27 -44.05 -58.12 -33.48
CA SER A 27 -42.90 -57.86 -32.61
C SER A 27 -43.17 -58.13 -31.11
N GLY A 28 -44.39 -58.55 -30.75
CA GLY A 28 -44.76 -58.88 -29.37
C GLY A 28 -44.94 -57.68 -28.43
N ILE A 29 -45.08 -56.46 -28.97
CA ILE A 29 -45.24 -55.22 -28.18
C ILE A 29 -46.61 -55.17 -27.52
N PHE A 30 -47.66 -55.56 -28.23
CA PHE A 30 -48.98 -55.84 -27.63
C PHE A 30 -49.28 -57.32 -27.78
N LYS A 31 -49.79 -57.97 -26.73
CA LYS A 31 -50.33 -59.34 -26.80
C LYS A 31 -51.67 -59.41 -26.09
N PHE A 32 -52.60 -60.13 -26.70
CA PHE A 32 -53.86 -60.50 -26.08
C PHE A 32 -53.77 -61.92 -25.55
N SER A 33 -54.39 -62.20 -24.41
CA SER A 33 -54.52 -63.57 -23.88
C SER A 33 -55.39 -64.46 -24.77
N ALA A 34 -56.32 -63.87 -25.53
CA ALA A 34 -57.16 -64.54 -26.52
C ALA A 34 -57.50 -63.57 -27.67
N VAL A 35 -57.52 -64.07 -28.90
CA VAL A 35 -57.81 -63.28 -30.12
C VAL A 35 -59.24 -63.55 -30.63
N SER A 36 -59.83 -64.67 -30.24
CA SER A 36 -61.25 -64.97 -30.44
C SER A 36 -61.80 -65.74 -29.24
N GLY A 37 -63.12 -65.72 -29.07
CA GLY A 37 -63.77 -66.43 -27.98
C GLY A 37 -65.29 -66.34 -28.06
N HIS A 38 -65.95 -66.95 -27.09
CA HIS A 38 -67.40 -66.95 -26.96
C HIS A 38 -67.79 -66.32 -25.62
N VAL A 39 -68.76 -65.42 -25.64
CA VAL A 39 -69.38 -64.88 -24.43
C VAL A 39 -70.82 -65.39 -24.37
N LEU A 40 -71.13 -66.20 -23.36
CA LEU A 40 -72.49 -66.71 -23.15
C LEU A 40 -73.46 -65.56 -22.86
N ALA A 41 -74.74 -65.78 -23.13
CA ALA A 41 -75.79 -64.80 -22.87
C ALA A 41 -75.74 -64.31 -21.41
N LYS A 42 -75.76 -62.98 -21.19
CA LYS A 42 -75.68 -62.32 -19.88
C LYS A 42 -74.40 -62.57 -19.06
N GLU A 43 -73.35 -63.14 -19.66
CA GLU A 43 -72.07 -63.37 -18.99
C GLU A 43 -70.98 -62.37 -19.36
N LYS A 44 -69.90 -62.38 -18.56
CA LYS A 44 -68.69 -61.57 -18.74
C LYS A 44 -67.52 -62.46 -19.14
N TYR A 45 -66.72 -62.01 -20.08
CA TYR A 45 -65.48 -62.67 -20.51
C TYR A 45 -64.34 -61.66 -20.43
N SER A 46 -63.25 -62.02 -19.75
CA SER A 46 -62.09 -61.13 -19.55
C SER A 46 -60.94 -61.56 -20.44
N ILE A 47 -60.33 -60.60 -21.14
CA ILE A 47 -59.06 -60.79 -21.84
C ILE A 47 -57.97 -59.91 -21.22
N SER A 48 -56.77 -60.44 -21.05
CA SER A 48 -55.62 -59.65 -20.62
C SER A 48 -54.90 -59.08 -21.83
N ILE A 49 -54.46 -57.82 -21.71
CA ILE A 49 -53.63 -57.14 -22.71
C ILE A 49 -52.27 -56.90 -22.06
N SER A 50 -51.20 -57.47 -22.60
CA SER A 50 -49.84 -57.18 -22.17
C SER A 50 -49.18 -56.19 -23.12
N PHE A 51 -48.53 -55.16 -22.56
CA PHE A 51 -47.75 -54.17 -23.29
C PHE A 51 -46.27 -54.29 -22.92
N CYS A 52 -45.42 -54.68 -23.87
CA CYS A 52 -44.00 -54.98 -23.70
C CYS A 52 -43.17 -54.35 -24.84
N PRO A 53 -43.05 -53.02 -24.90
CA PRO A 53 -42.26 -52.35 -25.93
C PRO A 53 -40.75 -52.58 -25.74
N SER A 54 -40.01 -52.62 -26.84
CA SER A 54 -38.55 -52.78 -26.84
C SER A 54 -37.77 -51.46 -26.87
N LYS A 55 -38.45 -50.34 -27.10
CA LYS A 55 -37.89 -48.98 -27.09
C LYS A 55 -38.88 -48.00 -26.45
N PRO A 56 -38.40 -46.88 -25.87
CA PRO A 56 -39.27 -45.78 -25.49
C PRO A 56 -40.03 -45.21 -26.70
N GLY A 57 -41.24 -44.72 -26.50
CA GLY A 57 -42.08 -44.13 -27.54
C GLY A 57 -43.59 -44.26 -27.29
N LYS A 58 -44.36 -43.60 -28.14
CA LYS A 58 -45.83 -43.71 -28.20
C LYS A 58 -46.21 -44.78 -29.21
N TYR A 59 -46.99 -45.75 -28.76
CA TYR A 59 -47.49 -46.86 -29.55
C TYR A 59 -49.01 -46.78 -29.61
N SER A 60 -49.55 -46.52 -30.80
CA SER A 60 -50.98 -46.51 -31.03
C SER A 60 -51.36 -47.56 -32.05
N VAL A 61 -52.40 -48.34 -31.76
CA VAL A 61 -52.90 -49.34 -32.67
C VAL A 61 -54.42 -49.49 -32.60
N ASN A 62 -55.03 -49.57 -33.77
CA ASN A 62 -56.47 -49.70 -33.93
C ASN A 62 -56.77 -51.16 -34.29
N VAL A 63 -57.46 -51.88 -33.41
CA VAL A 63 -57.78 -53.31 -33.56
C VAL A 63 -59.28 -53.46 -33.85
N PRO A 64 -59.68 -53.80 -35.08
CA PRO A 64 -61.08 -54.06 -35.42
C PRO A 64 -61.59 -55.33 -34.73
N MET A 65 -62.82 -55.27 -34.21
CA MET A 65 -63.52 -56.38 -33.59
C MET A 65 -64.71 -56.81 -34.46
N LEU A 66 -64.79 -58.10 -34.75
CA LEU A 66 -65.86 -58.74 -35.51
C LEU A 66 -66.72 -59.57 -34.55
N LEU A 67 -68.03 -59.61 -34.79
CA LEU A 67 -68.97 -60.44 -34.04
C LEU A 67 -69.63 -61.46 -34.98
N ASN A 68 -69.75 -62.71 -34.52
CA ASN A 68 -70.46 -63.80 -35.20
C ASN A 68 -70.06 -63.97 -36.68
N ASP A 69 -68.76 -63.87 -36.97
CA ASP A 69 -68.18 -63.99 -38.32
C ASP A 69 -68.79 -63.05 -39.39
N ASN A 70 -69.42 -61.95 -38.96
CA ASN A 70 -69.95 -60.92 -39.85
C ASN A 70 -68.80 -60.12 -40.48
N PRO A 71 -68.76 -59.91 -41.81
CA PRO A 71 -67.68 -59.17 -42.47
C PRO A 71 -67.61 -57.67 -42.12
N VAL A 72 -68.59 -57.12 -41.41
CA VAL A 72 -68.60 -55.71 -40.98
C VAL A 72 -67.99 -55.57 -39.57
N PHE A 73 -67.02 -54.66 -39.41
CA PHE A 73 -66.41 -54.36 -38.12
C PHE A 73 -67.46 -53.83 -37.14
N TYR A 74 -67.65 -54.51 -36.02
CA TYR A 74 -68.57 -54.09 -34.96
C TYR A 74 -68.03 -52.86 -34.21
N ARG A 75 -66.75 -52.88 -33.83
CA ARG A 75 -66.09 -51.79 -33.11
C ARG A 75 -64.57 -51.84 -33.30
N THR A 76 -63.93 -50.68 -33.38
CA THR A 76 -62.46 -50.58 -33.36
C THR A 76 -61.98 -50.28 -31.95
N LEU A 77 -61.09 -51.13 -31.42
CA LEU A 77 -60.40 -50.89 -30.15
C LEU A 77 -59.17 -50.03 -30.41
N HIS A 78 -59.12 -48.85 -29.80
CA HIS A 78 -57.95 -47.97 -29.84
C HIS A 78 -57.06 -48.30 -28.65
N LEU A 79 -55.93 -48.98 -28.89
CA LEU A 79 -54.92 -49.23 -27.87
C LEU A 79 -53.83 -48.15 -27.98
N PHE A 80 -53.57 -47.48 -26.86
CA PHE A 80 -52.50 -46.52 -26.73
C PHE A 80 -51.61 -46.93 -25.55
N GLY A 81 -50.31 -47.07 -25.81
CA GLY A 81 -49.28 -47.33 -24.81
C GLY A 81 -48.12 -46.35 -25.00
N GLU A 82 -47.64 -45.77 -23.91
CA GLU A 82 -46.50 -44.85 -23.93
C GLU A 82 -45.45 -45.33 -22.95
N VAL A 83 -44.21 -45.45 -23.41
CA VAL A 83 -43.04 -45.62 -22.54
C VAL A 83 -42.19 -44.38 -22.68
N LYS A 84 -42.10 -43.61 -21.60
CA LYS A 84 -41.26 -42.41 -21.54
C LYS A 84 -39.79 -42.81 -21.47
N SER A 85 -38.93 -42.02 -22.12
CA SER A 85 -37.48 -42.19 -22.02
C SER A 85 -37.00 -41.90 -20.59
N PRO A 86 -35.94 -42.59 -20.13
CA PRO A 86 -35.25 -42.22 -18.90
C PRO A 86 -34.80 -40.76 -18.95
N ASN A 87 -34.97 -40.04 -17.85
CA ASN A 87 -34.53 -38.66 -17.72
C ASN A 87 -33.87 -38.42 -16.37
N LEU A 88 -32.81 -37.62 -16.33
CA LEU A 88 -32.20 -37.13 -15.10
C LEU A 88 -32.40 -35.62 -15.00
N LEU A 89 -33.09 -35.19 -13.96
CA LEU A 89 -33.15 -33.78 -13.59
C LEU A 89 -32.14 -33.53 -12.46
N PHE A 90 -31.50 -32.37 -12.48
CA PHE A 90 -30.54 -31.96 -11.46
C PHE A 90 -31.12 -30.82 -10.64
N ASP A 91 -30.97 -30.91 -9.32
CA ASP A 91 -31.28 -29.84 -8.39
C ASP A 91 -30.05 -29.58 -7.51
N PRO A 92 -29.30 -28.49 -7.75
CA PRO A 92 -29.58 -27.42 -8.72
C PRO A 92 -29.31 -27.81 -10.20
N PRO A 93 -29.91 -27.13 -11.19
CA PRO A 93 -29.81 -27.46 -12.62
C PRO A 93 -28.47 -27.08 -13.28
N PHE A 94 -27.69 -26.22 -12.63
CA PHE A 94 -26.30 -25.91 -12.96
C PHE A 94 -25.49 -25.88 -11.66
N VAL A 95 -24.17 -25.81 -11.75
CA VAL A 95 -23.30 -25.65 -10.58
C VAL A 95 -22.34 -24.51 -10.79
N TYR A 96 -22.30 -23.58 -9.85
CA TYR A 96 -21.33 -22.50 -9.82
C TYR A 96 -20.48 -22.60 -8.55
N PHE A 97 -19.19 -22.87 -8.72
CA PHE A 97 -18.21 -22.68 -7.66
C PHE A 97 -17.73 -21.23 -7.71
N ALA A 98 -18.09 -20.46 -6.68
CA ALA A 98 -17.60 -19.09 -6.52
C ALA A 98 -16.05 -19.06 -6.54
N PRO A 99 -15.42 -17.97 -7.04
CA PRO A 99 -13.97 -17.87 -7.12
C PRO A 99 -13.29 -18.14 -5.78
N VAL A 100 -12.34 -19.06 -5.77
CA VAL A 100 -11.58 -19.43 -4.57
C VAL A 100 -10.07 -19.26 -4.75
N PRO A 101 -9.32 -19.06 -3.66
CA PRO A 101 -7.86 -19.12 -3.69
C PRO A 101 -7.35 -20.49 -4.16
N LEU A 102 -6.10 -20.54 -4.59
CA LEU A 102 -5.46 -21.79 -4.94
C LEU A 102 -5.38 -22.74 -3.72
N ASP A 103 -5.42 -24.03 -4.01
CA ASP A 103 -5.36 -25.14 -3.04
C ASP A 103 -6.49 -25.19 -2.00
N VAL A 104 -7.50 -24.33 -2.12
CA VAL A 104 -8.74 -24.39 -1.33
C VAL A 104 -9.71 -25.37 -1.99
N THR A 105 -10.26 -26.28 -1.18
CA THR A 105 -11.29 -27.22 -1.63
C THR A 105 -12.67 -26.63 -1.38
N THR A 106 -13.55 -26.67 -2.38
CA THR A 106 -14.98 -26.36 -2.24
C THR A 106 -15.81 -27.57 -2.64
N GLU A 107 -16.94 -27.78 -1.97
CA GLU A 107 -17.85 -28.90 -2.23
C GLU A 107 -19.29 -28.41 -2.35
N ILE A 108 -20.04 -28.96 -3.30
CA ILE A 108 -21.47 -28.68 -3.52
C ILE A 108 -22.23 -30.00 -3.56
N GLU A 109 -23.34 -30.07 -2.82
CA GLU A 109 -24.29 -31.17 -2.86
C GLU A 109 -25.29 -30.96 -4.00
N ILE A 110 -25.48 -31.99 -4.84
CA ILE A 110 -26.40 -32.02 -5.96
C ILE A 110 -27.39 -33.17 -5.74
N ASN A 111 -28.68 -32.87 -5.80
CA ASN A 111 -29.73 -33.86 -5.85
C ASN A 111 -29.98 -34.25 -7.32
N ILE A 112 -29.78 -35.52 -7.64
CA ILE A 112 -30.15 -36.10 -8.93
C ILE A 112 -31.54 -36.72 -8.77
N LEU A 113 -32.46 -36.30 -9.63
CA LEU A 113 -33.88 -36.67 -9.63
C LEU A 113 -34.17 -37.55 -10.86
N PRO A 114 -33.95 -38.87 -10.77
CA PRO A 114 -34.20 -39.78 -11.88
C PRO A 114 -35.71 -39.97 -12.14
N GLN A 115 -36.07 -40.07 -13.42
CA GLN A 115 -37.42 -40.33 -13.90
C GLN A 115 -37.43 -41.42 -14.97
N ASN A 116 -38.48 -42.23 -14.97
CA ASN A 116 -38.76 -43.30 -15.94
C ASN A 116 -37.68 -44.41 -16.00
N PHE A 117 -36.99 -44.70 -14.89
CA PHE A 117 -36.12 -45.88 -14.80
C PHE A 117 -36.92 -47.08 -14.26
N PHE A 118 -37.22 -48.03 -15.14
CA PHE A 118 -38.02 -49.22 -14.82
C PHE A 118 -37.20 -50.45 -14.42
N SER A 119 -35.86 -50.38 -14.56
CA SER A 119 -34.88 -51.38 -14.11
C SER A 119 -33.81 -50.72 -13.24
N ASP A 120 -33.24 -51.49 -12.30
CA ASP A 120 -32.13 -51.00 -11.48
C ASP A 120 -30.95 -50.67 -12.40
N THR A 121 -30.38 -49.47 -12.24
CA THR A 121 -29.40 -48.92 -13.18
C THR A 121 -28.25 -48.25 -12.44
N THR A 122 -27.01 -48.57 -12.80
CA THR A 122 -25.82 -47.93 -12.22
C THR A 122 -25.44 -46.68 -13.01
N LEU A 123 -25.31 -45.54 -12.33
CA LEU A 123 -24.82 -44.31 -12.97
C LEU A 123 -23.30 -44.29 -13.12
N ASN A 124 -22.86 -44.03 -14.35
CA ASN A 124 -21.48 -43.71 -14.69
C ASN A 124 -21.31 -42.20 -14.77
N VAL A 125 -20.15 -41.70 -14.34
CA VAL A 125 -19.83 -40.27 -14.45
C VAL A 125 -18.60 -40.11 -15.30
N LYS A 126 -18.70 -39.26 -16.31
CA LYS A 126 -17.61 -38.91 -17.20
C LYS A 126 -17.32 -37.43 -17.04
N LEU A 127 -16.14 -37.14 -16.50
CA LEU A 127 -15.57 -35.80 -16.55
C LEU A 127 -15.02 -35.55 -17.96
N PRO A 128 -15.20 -34.34 -18.52
CA PRO A 128 -14.65 -34.01 -19.83
C PRO A 128 -13.14 -34.26 -19.86
N LYS A 129 -12.63 -34.80 -20.97
CA LYS A 129 -11.18 -34.99 -21.16
C LYS A 129 -10.62 -33.72 -21.78
N SER A 130 -10.21 -32.75 -20.96
CA SER A 130 -9.36 -31.66 -21.43
C SER A 130 -7.89 -32.12 -21.47
N LYS A 131 -7.05 -31.44 -22.26
CA LYS A 131 -5.58 -31.61 -22.24
C LYS A 131 -4.98 -31.21 -20.89
N GLU A 132 -5.73 -30.47 -20.08
CA GLU A 132 -5.43 -30.10 -18.70
C GLU A 132 -6.28 -30.96 -17.75
N ILE A 133 -5.69 -31.43 -16.65
CA ILE A 133 -6.40 -32.20 -15.62
C ILE A 133 -7.55 -31.34 -15.10
N ILE A 134 -8.80 -31.77 -15.33
CA ILE A 134 -9.95 -31.05 -14.78
C ILE A 134 -9.95 -31.24 -13.26
N PRO A 135 -9.87 -30.14 -12.48
CA PRO A 135 -9.77 -30.15 -11.01
C PRO A 135 -11.10 -30.46 -10.31
N LEU A 136 -11.91 -31.36 -10.88
CA LEU A 136 -13.21 -31.78 -10.34
C LEU A 136 -13.16 -33.23 -9.87
N SER A 137 -13.83 -33.50 -8.76
CA SER A 137 -14.05 -34.86 -8.27
C SER A 137 -15.51 -35.07 -7.88
N VAL A 138 -16.01 -36.28 -8.12
CA VAL A 138 -17.43 -36.64 -7.92
C VAL A 138 -17.54 -37.80 -6.96
N LYS A 139 -18.29 -37.63 -5.87
CA LYS A 139 -18.52 -38.64 -4.85
C LYS A 139 -20.02 -38.91 -4.66
N PHE A 140 -20.36 -40.17 -4.43
CA PHE A 140 -21.74 -40.60 -4.15
C PHE A 140 -21.79 -41.23 -2.76
N PRO A 141 -22.11 -40.45 -1.70
CA PRO A 141 -22.07 -40.94 -0.33
C PRO A 141 -23.03 -42.11 -0.07
N LYS A 142 -24.15 -42.19 -0.81
CA LYS A 142 -25.18 -43.23 -0.67
C LYS A 142 -25.18 -44.27 -1.80
N GLY A 143 -24.12 -44.30 -2.61
CA GLY A 143 -24.02 -45.18 -3.79
C GLY A 143 -24.60 -44.56 -5.07
N LYS A 144 -24.41 -45.26 -6.19
CA LYS A 144 -24.67 -44.79 -7.57
C LYS A 144 -25.85 -45.48 -8.26
N ILE A 145 -26.61 -46.30 -7.54
CA ILE A 145 -27.65 -47.17 -8.12
C ILE A 145 -28.99 -46.44 -8.08
N ILE A 146 -29.62 -46.27 -9.24
CA ILE A 146 -31.02 -45.85 -9.36
C ILE A 146 -31.88 -47.09 -9.18
N THR A 147 -32.70 -47.13 -8.13
CA THR A 147 -33.66 -48.22 -7.90
C THR A 147 -34.87 -48.07 -8.85
N SER A 148 -35.27 -49.18 -9.47
CA SER A 148 -36.42 -49.28 -10.36
C SER A 148 -37.73 -48.85 -9.69
N ALA A 149 -38.60 -48.18 -10.46
CA ALA A 149 -39.91 -47.74 -9.98
C ALA A 149 -41.03 -48.06 -10.98
N LEU A 150 -42.06 -48.76 -10.51
CA LEU A 150 -43.22 -49.19 -11.33
C LEU A 150 -44.01 -48.01 -11.96
N ARG A 151 -43.95 -46.83 -11.33
CA ARG A 151 -44.65 -45.62 -11.80
C ARG A 151 -43.74 -44.58 -12.47
N GLY A 152 -42.46 -44.91 -12.69
CA GLY A 152 -41.49 -44.00 -13.31
C GLY A 152 -41.04 -42.83 -12.43
N ILE A 153 -41.36 -42.82 -11.13
CA ILE A 153 -40.82 -41.86 -10.15
C ILE A 153 -39.79 -42.60 -9.31
N ASN A 154 -38.51 -42.35 -9.58
CA ASN A 154 -37.40 -43.04 -8.93
C ASN A 154 -36.93 -42.29 -7.67
N THR A 155 -36.25 -43.00 -6.77
CA THR A 155 -35.67 -42.41 -5.56
C THR A 155 -34.54 -41.45 -5.91
N LYS A 156 -34.51 -40.28 -5.27
CA LYS A 156 -33.44 -39.30 -5.46
C LYS A 156 -32.07 -39.84 -5.06
N LEU A 157 -31.04 -39.44 -5.81
CA LEU A 157 -29.63 -39.70 -5.51
C LEU A 157 -28.94 -38.42 -5.08
N VAL A 158 -27.99 -38.53 -4.15
CA VAL A 158 -27.18 -37.39 -3.69
C VAL A 158 -25.76 -37.57 -4.21
N CYS A 159 -25.25 -36.52 -4.85
CA CYS A 159 -23.93 -36.46 -5.45
C CYS A 159 -23.18 -35.25 -4.89
N HIS A 160 -21.94 -35.43 -4.46
CA HIS A 160 -21.06 -34.34 -4.02
C HIS A 160 -20.05 -34.05 -5.12
N LEU A 161 -20.05 -32.82 -5.61
CA LEU A 161 -19.04 -32.32 -6.53
C LEU A 161 -18.03 -31.49 -5.76
N SER A 162 -16.75 -31.78 -5.91
CA SER A 162 -15.65 -31.08 -5.23
C SER A 162 -14.68 -30.49 -6.24
N PHE A 163 -14.25 -29.25 -5.98
CA PHE A 163 -13.33 -28.48 -6.81
C PHE A 163 -12.11 -28.01 -6.00
N LYS A 164 -10.91 -28.26 -6.53
CA LYS A 164 -9.62 -27.76 -5.98
C LYS A 164 -8.57 -27.68 -7.07
N SER A 165 -7.92 -26.53 -7.22
CA SER A 165 -6.83 -26.34 -8.17
C SER A 165 -5.58 -25.75 -7.51
N SER A 166 -4.41 -26.25 -7.86
CA SER A 166 -3.10 -25.67 -7.47
C SER A 166 -2.56 -24.67 -8.49
N ILE A 167 -3.24 -24.50 -9.62
CA ILE A 167 -2.91 -23.52 -10.67
C ILE A 167 -4.12 -22.64 -10.97
N PRO A 168 -3.92 -21.37 -11.38
CA PRO A 168 -5.02 -20.51 -11.80
C PRO A 168 -5.83 -21.15 -12.93
N VAL A 169 -7.15 -21.28 -12.76
CA VAL A 169 -8.06 -21.87 -13.75
C VAL A 169 -9.44 -21.21 -13.68
N SER A 170 -10.06 -21.02 -14.84
CA SER A 170 -11.41 -20.47 -14.99
C SER A 170 -12.08 -21.17 -16.16
N PHE A 171 -13.09 -22.00 -15.91
CA PHE A 171 -13.76 -22.78 -16.96
C PHE A 171 -15.26 -22.94 -16.73
N THR A 172 -15.96 -23.26 -17.81
CA THR A 172 -17.34 -23.74 -17.82
C THR A 172 -17.36 -25.04 -18.62
N THR A 173 -17.89 -26.11 -18.05
CA THR A 173 -17.87 -27.44 -18.65
C THR A 173 -19.08 -28.26 -18.23
N ASN A 174 -19.30 -29.41 -18.86
CA ASN A 174 -20.43 -30.29 -18.60
C ASN A 174 -19.98 -31.58 -17.93
N VAL A 175 -20.45 -31.86 -16.71
CA VAL A 175 -20.29 -33.18 -16.08
C VAL A 175 -21.35 -34.11 -16.64
N LEU A 176 -20.91 -35.20 -17.28
CA LEU A 176 -21.82 -36.12 -17.97
C LEU A 176 -22.14 -37.31 -17.07
N PHE A 177 -23.43 -37.53 -16.85
CA PHE A 177 -23.99 -38.68 -16.13
C PHE A 177 -24.59 -39.65 -17.13
N GLY A 178 -24.03 -40.85 -17.22
CA GLY A 178 -24.44 -41.89 -18.17
C GLY A 178 -25.13 -43.05 -17.47
N ASP A 179 -26.17 -43.59 -18.09
CA ASP A 179 -26.74 -44.88 -17.70
C ASP A 179 -26.04 -46.06 -18.41
N GLU A 180 -26.45 -47.29 -18.07
CA GLU A 180 -25.92 -48.51 -18.70
C GLU A 180 -26.37 -48.69 -20.16
N SER A 181 -27.41 -47.96 -20.57
CA SER A 181 -27.94 -47.93 -21.94
C SER A 181 -27.27 -46.87 -22.83
N ASN A 182 -26.22 -46.21 -22.32
CA ASN A 182 -25.46 -45.16 -22.99
C ASN A 182 -26.27 -43.87 -23.25
N ASN A 183 -27.31 -43.60 -22.45
CA ASN A 183 -27.97 -42.30 -22.39
C ASN A 183 -27.15 -41.37 -21.48
N TRP A 184 -26.79 -40.18 -21.96
CA TRP A 184 -25.96 -39.21 -21.25
C TRP A 184 -26.73 -37.94 -20.93
N PHE A 185 -26.64 -37.49 -19.68
CA PHE A 185 -27.27 -36.29 -19.15
C PHE A 185 -26.18 -35.32 -18.71
N SER A 186 -26.33 -34.05 -19.09
CA SER A 186 -25.32 -33.01 -18.85
C SER A 186 -25.69 -32.15 -17.66
N LEU A 187 -24.75 -31.96 -16.74
CA LEU A 187 -24.82 -30.94 -15.70
C LEU A 187 -23.76 -29.86 -15.97
N PRO A 188 -24.15 -28.62 -16.32
CA PRO A 188 -23.22 -27.52 -16.47
C PRO A 188 -22.56 -27.16 -15.14
N VAL A 189 -21.24 -27.00 -15.17
CA VAL A 189 -20.39 -26.65 -14.03
C VAL A 189 -19.44 -25.54 -14.42
N THR A 190 -19.47 -24.45 -13.67
CA THR A 190 -18.51 -23.35 -13.75
C THR A 190 -17.70 -23.29 -12.48
N ALA A 191 -16.38 -23.15 -12.62
CA ALA A 191 -15.47 -23.06 -11.49
C ALA A 191 -14.28 -22.14 -11.77
N ILE A 192 -13.86 -21.41 -10.74
CA ILE A 192 -12.75 -20.46 -10.79
C ILE A 192 -11.88 -20.65 -9.56
N ALA A 193 -10.57 -20.86 -9.78
CA ALA A 193 -9.56 -20.79 -8.74
C ALA A 193 -8.43 -19.89 -9.19
N GLU A 194 -8.04 -18.91 -8.38
CA GLU A 194 -6.98 -17.95 -8.72
C GLU A 194 -6.29 -17.42 -7.46
N ASN A 195 -5.05 -16.98 -7.59
CA ASN A 195 -4.33 -16.22 -6.58
C ASN A 195 -4.32 -14.73 -6.96
N CYS A 196 -5.47 -14.07 -6.99
CA CYS A 196 -5.55 -12.62 -7.13
C CYS A 196 -6.75 -12.10 -6.35
N ILE A 197 -6.55 -11.11 -5.48
CA ILE A 197 -7.63 -10.62 -4.60
C ILE A 197 -8.75 -9.94 -5.39
N LEU A 198 -8.46 -9.40 -6.59
CA LEU A 198 -9.47 -8.86 -7.51
C LEU A 198 -10.44 -9.93 -8.03
N THR A 199 -10.06 -11.21 -8.01
CA THR A 199 -10.90 -12.34 -8.41
C THR A 199 -11.53 -13.02 -7.21
N VAL A 200 -10.77 -13.21 -6.12
CA VAL A 200 -11.21 -13.97 -4.94
C VAL A 200 -11.87 -13.11 -3.86
N TYR A 201 -12.12 -11.82 -4.12
CA TYR A 201 -12.82 -10.94 -3.18
C TYR A 201 -14.17 -11.50 -2.67
N PRO A 202 -14.99 -12.26 -3.45
CA PRO A 202 -16.22 -12.85 -2.93
C PRO A 202 -15.94 -13.86 -1.83
N TYR A 203 -14.87 -14.65 -1.99
CA TYR A 203 -14.43 -15.61 -0.99
C TYR A 203 -13.89 -14.91 0.27
N MET A 204 -13.17 -13.80 0.11
CA MET A 204 -12.71 -12.95 1.23
C MET A 204 -13.89 -12.40 2.02
N ALA A 205 -14.90 -11.86 1.35
CA ALA A 205 -16.10 -11.30 1.97
C ALA A 205 -16.86 -12.32 2.84
N ILE A 206 -16.95 -13.58 2.39
CA ILE A 206 -17.70 -14.63 3.09
C ILE A 206 -16.93 -15.16 4.30
N HIS A 207 -15.61 -15.11 4.30
CA HIS A 207 -14.78 -15.73 5.34
C HIS A 207 -13.97 -14.70 6.16
N LEU A 208 -14.44 -13.46 6.27
CA LEU A 208 -13.77 -12.36 6.99
C LEU A 208 -13.27 -12.75 8.40
N ASP A 209 -14.05 -13.56 9.12
CA ASP A 209 -13.75 -13.96 10.51
C ASP A 209 -12.83 -15.20 10.64
N ASN A 210 -12.75 -16.01 9.59
CA ASN A 210 -12.08 -17.33 9.62
C ASN A 210 -10.76 -17.37 8.83
N GLN A 211 -10.39 -16.26 8.19
CA GLN A 211 -9.18 -16.13 7.38
C GLN A 211 -8.00 -15.63 8.19
N HIS A 212 -6.89 -16.35 8.11
CA HIS A 212 -5.59 -15.85 8.54
C HIS A 212 -4.58 -16.00 7.41
N ILE A 213 -3.93 -14.89 7.08
CA ILE A 213 -2.77 -14.90 6.19
C ILE A 213 -1.56 -15.36 6.99
N VAL A 214 -0.93 -16.42 6.52
CA VAL A 214 0.19 -17.11 7.15
C VAL A 214 1.45 -16.90 6.30
N LEU A 215 2.57 -16.64 6.98
CA LEU A 215 3.89 -16.60 6.38
C LEU A 215 4.60 -17.93 6.63
N THR A 216 4.96 -18.65 5.58
CA THR A 216 5.73 -19.90 5.67
C THR A 216 7.09 -19.76 4.97
N HIS A 217 8.05 -20.59 5.38
CA HIS A 217 9.40 -20.61 4.80
C HIS A 217 9.54 -21.72 3.78
N ASP A 218 10.23 -21.44 2.68
CA ASP A 218 10.62 -22.44 1.70
C ASP A 218 11.73 -23.31 2.32
N THR A 219 11.37 -24.41 2.96
CA THR A 219 12.34 -25.43 3.38
C THR A 219 12.74 -26.22 2.15
N GLU A 220 14.00 -26.10 1.72
CA GLU A 220 14.56 -26.88 0.62
C GLU A 220 14.27 -28.38 0.82
N GLY A 221 13.43 -28.95 -0.05
CA GLY A 221 13.42 -30.37 -0.42
C GLY A 221 12.75 -31.38 0.52
N ASN A 222 11.42 -31.55 0.44
CA ASN A 222 10.74 -32.84 0.21
C ASN A 222 9.21 -32.71 0.35
N PRO A 223 8.39 -33.05 -0.67
CA PRO A 223 6.96 -33.17 -0.52
C PRO A 223 6.60 -34.59 -0.08
N SER A 224 6.77 -34.92 1.21
CA SER A 224 6.01 -36.00 1.85
C SER A 224 6.24 -36.02 3.36
N LYS A 225 5.18 -35.72 4.11
CA LYS A 225 4.67 -36.41 5.31
C LYS A 225 3.87 -35.43 6.14
N THR A 226 2.56 -35.66 6.16
CA THR A 226 1.66 -35.23 7.21
C THR A 226 2.22 -35.66 8.57
N THR A 227 2.51 -34.70 9.45
CA THR A 227 2.61 -34.97 10.89
C THR A 227 2.10 -33.76 11.66
N SER A 228 1.12 -34.05 12.51
CA SER A 228 0.41 -33.17 13.43
C SER A 228 1.32 -32.16 14.14
N GLY A 229 1.14 -30.86 13.82
CA GLY A 229 1.70 -29.75 14.58
C GLY A 229 0.66 -29.20 15.56
N ALA A 230 0.93 -29.32 16.86
CA ALA A 230 0.15 -28.68 17.90
C ALA A 230 0.18 -27.14 17.73
N PRO A 231 -0.93 -26.42 18.03
CA PRO A 231 -0.97 -24.97 17.86
C PRO A 231 -0.11 -24.28 18.91
N LEU A 232 0.85 -23.45 18.48
CA LEU A 232 1.45 -22.46 19.36
C LEU A 232 0.37 -21.43 19.72
N ARG A 233 -0.11 -21.49 20.96
CA ARG A 233 -0.97 -20.49 21.58
C ARG A 233 -0.23 -19.15 21.67
N SER A 234 -0.88 -18.08 21.21
CA SER A 234 -0.49 -16.72 21.52
C SER A 234 -0.71 -16.44 23.01
N THR A 235 0.39 -16.35 23.76
CA THR A 235 0.38 -15.72 25.07
C THR A 235 1.59 -14.82 25.18
N ALA A 236 1.32 -13.54 25.42
CA ALA A 236 2.15 -12.49 26.02
C ALA A 236 3.68 -12.56 25.81
N ALA A 237 4.20 -11.48 25.21
CA ALA A 237 5.61 -11.12 25.07
C ALA A 237 6.56 -11.77 26.11
N LYS A 238 7.37 -12.74 25.67
CA LYS A 238 8.57 -13.17 26.36
C LYS A 238 9.79 -12.61 25.64
N LYS A 239 10.57 -11.79 26.37
CA LYS A 239 11.89 -11.27 25.98
C LYS A 239 12.78 -12.42 25.49
N MET A 240 13.29 -12.34 24.26
CA MET A 240 14.47 -13.11 23.85
C MET A 240 15.72 -12.37 24.30
N THR A 241 16.51 -13.00 25.15
CA THR A 241 17.87 -12.60 25.51
C THR A 241 18.83 -12.80 24.31
N PRO A 242 19.92 -12.01 24.19
CA PRO A 242 20.81 -12.08 23.04
C PRO A 242 21.69 -13.33 23.12
N LEU A 243 21.65 -14.18 22.09
CA LEU A 243 22.60 -15.26 21.91
C LEU A 243 23.86 -14.67 21.25
N THR A 244 24.97 -14.66 21.97
CA THR A 244 26.31 -14.42 21.43
C THR A 244 26.71 -15.56 20.49
N THR A 245 26.89 -15.27 19.20
CA THR A 245 27.64 -16.15 18.29
C THR A 245 28.38 -15.35 17.25
N LYS A 246 29.58 -15.84 16.96
CA LYS A 246 30.71 -15.22 16.27
C LYS A 246 30.38 -14.84 14.82
N VAL A 247 31.07 -13.79 14.37
CA VAL A 247 31.07 -13.25 13.02
C VAL A 247 31.62 -14.29 12.04
N ASP A 248 30.75 -14.80 11.17
CA ASP A 248 31.15 -15.39 9.89
C ASP A 248 30.76 -14.41 8.78
N THR A 249 31.75 -13.98 8.01
CA THR A 249 31.62 -13.09 6.86
C THR A 249 31.19 -13.90 5.64
N SER A 250 29.90 -13.98 5.37
CA SER A 250 29.34 -14.35 4.07
C SER A 250 28.07 -13.51 3.79
N GLU A 251 27.86 -13.15 2.51
CA GLU A 251 26.73 -12.33 2.06
C GLU A 251 25.39 -12.85 2.59
N PRO A 252 24.44 -11.98 3.00
CA PRO A 252 23.17 -12.43 3.52
C PRO A 252 22.33 -13.10 2.42
N ALA A 253 22.18 -14.43 2.50
CA ALA A 253 21.31 -15.20 1.64
C ALA A 253 19.86 -14.63 1.69
N LYS A 254 19.31 -14.25 0.53
CA LYS A 254 17.92 -13.81 0.39
C LYS A 254 16.99 -14.94 0.82
N ARG A 255 16.37 -14.82 2.01
CA ARG A 255 15.35 -15.77 2.47
C ARG A 255 14.11 -15.68 1.58
N LYS A 256 13.64 -16.82 1.07
CA LYS A 256 12.44 -16.96 0.26
C LYS A 256 11.25 -17.24 1.18
N TYR A 257 10.17 -16.48 1.01
CA TYR A 257 8.96 -16.60 1.82
C TYR A 257 7.75 -16.95 0.97
N ILE A 258 6.80 -17.68 1.55
CA ILE A 258 5.52 -18.03 0.93
C ILE A 258 4.42 -17.38 1.77
N ILE A 259 3.50 -16.66 1.11
CA ILE A 259 2.33 -16.09 1.77
C ILE A 259 1.12 -16.93 1.42
N GLY A 260 0.49 -17.57 2.40
CA GLY A 260 -0.68 -18.40 2.20
C GLY A 260 -1.88 -17.90 2.97
N MET A 261 -3.08 -18.09 2.46
CA MET A 261 -4.30 -18.05 3.25
C MET A 261 -4.67 -19.47 3.67
N GLU A 262 -4.79 -19.69 4.98
CA GLU A 262 -5.31 -20.92 5.56
C GLU A 262 -6.70 -20.65 6.17
N VAL A 263 -7.64 -21.55 5.90
CA VAL A 263 -8.94 -21.56 6.59
C VAL A 263 -8.83 -22.55 7.73
N ARG A 264 -9.12 -22.10 8.96
CA ARG A 264 -9.41 -23.04 10.04
C ARG A 264 -10.81 -23.57 9.81
N ASP A 265 -10.94 -24.88 9.63
CA ASP A 265 -12.24 -25.54 9.67
C ASP A 265 -12.90 -25.20 11.00
N SER A 266 -13.88 -24.30 10.96
CA SER A 266 -14.84 -24.18 12.05
C SER A 266 -15.58 -25.51 12.06
N ILE A 267 -15.22 -26.37 13.03
CA ILE A 267 -15.95 -27.58 13.39
C ILE A 267 -17.44 -27.24 13.27
N LEU A 268 -18.13 -27.92 12.36
CA LEU A 268 -19.57 -28.01 12.32
C LEU A 268 -20.02 -28.34 13.75
N LEU A 269 -20.50 -27.33 14.48
CA LEU A 269 -21.07 -27.51 15.81
C LEU A 269 -22.34 -28.32 15.62
N ASP A 270 -22.18 -29.62 15.76
CA ASP A 270 -23.23 -30.61 15.93
C ASP A 270 -24.00 -30.23 17.20
N LYS A 271 -24.99 -29.33 17.07
CA LYS A 271 -25.94 -29.04 18.13
C LYS A 271 -26.92 -30.20 18.20
N SER A 272 -26.49 -31.24 18.91
CA SER A 272 -27.39 -32.17 19.57
C SER A 272 -28.09 -31.45 20.72
N GLU A 273 -29.30 -30.93 20.48
CA GLU A 273 -30.21 -30.55 21.56
C GLU A 273 -31.49 -31.40 21.50
N THR A 274 -31.75 -32.00 22.66
CA THR A 274 -32.84 -32.92 22.95
C THR A 274 -34.16 -32.17 23.14
N SER A 275 -35.22 -32.70 22.51
CA SER A 275 -36.66 -32.59 22.84
C SER A 275 -37.20 -31.34 23.60
N LYS A 276 -38.06 -30.54 22.95
CA LYS A 276 -39.53 -30.45 23.18
C LYS A 276 -40.18 -29.18 22.57
N LYS A 277 -41.33 -29.43 21.93
CA LYS A 277 -42.54 -28.59 21.71
C LYS A 277 -42.55 -27.46 20.67
N SER A 278 -43.20 -27.79 19.54
CA SER A 278 -44.28 -27.08 18.83
C SER A 278 -44.36 -25.55 18.90
N GLY A 279 -44.05 -24.94 17.76
CA GLY A 279 -44.49 -23.60 17.37
C GLY A 279 -44.06 -23.37 15.93
N ASP A 280 -45.02 -23.28 15.01
CA ASP A 280 -44.80 -23.05 13.58
C ASP A 280 -43.89 -21.83 13.36
N LYS A 281 -42.68 -22.08 12.86
CA LYS A 281 -41.88 -21.07 12.15
C LYS A 281 -42.04 -21.34 10.66
N PRO A 282 -42.15 -20.30 9.81
CA PRO A 282 -42.22 -20.51 8.38
C PRO A 282 -40.93 -21.19 7.94
N VAL A 283 -41.06 -22.34 7.28
CA VAL A 283 -39.96 -22.95 6.53
C VAL A 283 -39.55 -21.93 5.47
N GLU A 284 -38.42 -21.26 5.69
CA GLU A 284 -37.75 -20.52 4.62
C GLU A 284 -37.51 -21.52 3.49
N LYS A 285 -38.27 -21.34 2.40
CA LYS A 285 -38.02 -22.04 1.15
C LYS A 285 -36.58 -21.74 0.77
N LYS A 286 -35.71 -22.76 0.79
CA LYS A 286 -34.42 -22.73 0.10
C LYS A 286 -34.69 -22.54 -1.39
N GLN A 287 -34.85 -21.28 -1.82
CA GLN A 287 -34.75 -20.90 -3.22
C GLN A 287 -33.29 -21.09 -3.66
N ASN A 288 -33.11 -21.63 -4.86
CA ASN A 288 -31.82 -21.89 -5.50
C ASN A 288 -31.02 -20.59 -5.73
N LYS A 289 -30.39 -20.05 -4.68
CA LYS A 289 -29.46 -18.91 -4.78
C LYS A 289 -28.03 -19.42 -4.99
N GLN A 290 -27.75 -19.94 -6.19
CA GLN A 290 -26.38 -20.31 -6.58
C GLN A 290 -25.52 -19.10 -6.94
N PHE A 291 -26.14 -18.00 -7.36
CA PHE A 291 -25.49 -16.71 -7.49
C PHE A 291 -25.63 -15.95 -6.17
N PHE A 292 -24.51 -15.71 -5.50
CA PHE A 292 -24.50 -15.13 -4.16
C PHE A 292 -24.31 -13.62 -4.20
N ALA A 293 -25.39 -12.88 -3.98
CA ALA A 293 -25.31 -11.59 -3.31
C ALA A 293 -25.50 -11.83 -1.80
N PRO A 294 -24.54 -11.44 -0.94
CA PRO A 294 -24.74 -11.54 0.51
C PRO A 294 -26.00 -10.75 0.92
N GLY A 295 -26.70 -11.21 1.95
CA GLY A 295 -27.89 -10.52 2.44
C GLY A 295 -27.57 -9.10 2.92
N GLU A 296 -28.41 -8.14 2.57
CA GLU A 296 -28.28 -6.74 3.00
C GLU A 296 -28.11 -6.65 4.52
N GLY A 297 -27.16 -5.82 4.96
CA GLY A 297 -26.84 -5.62 6.38
C GLY A 297 -25.83 -6.59 7.00
N THR A 298 -25.39 -7.63 6.27
CA THR A 298 -24.28 -8.50 6.72
C THR A 298 -22.91 -7.81 6.55
N GLU A 299 -21.90 -8.23 7.33
CA GLU A 299 -20.52 -7.72 7.16
C GLU A 299 -19.95 -8.06 5.78
N ALA A 300 -20.30 -9.23 5.23
CA ALA A 300 -19.99 -9.59 3.85
C ALA A 300 -20.57 -8.56 2.87
N TYR A 301 -21.85 -8.19 3.02
CA TYR A 301 -22.48 -7.19 2.15
C TYR A 301 -21.76 -5.83 2.21
N LYS A 302 -21.42 -5.34 3.41
CA LYS A 302 -20.63 -4.10 3.55
C LYS A 302 -19.28 -4.18 2.85
N PHE A 303 -18.61 -5.33 2.92
CA PHE A 303 -17.35 -5.56 2.20
C PHE A 303 -17.57 -5.47 0.68
N PHE A 304 -18.61 -6.12 0.15
CA PHE A 304 -18.96 -6.04 -1.28
C PHE A 304 -19.26 -4.61 -1.72
N GLU A 305 -20.03 -3.84 -0.94
CA GLU A 305 -20.30 -2.43 -1.26
C GLU A 305 -19.01 -1.61 -1.35
N LYS A 306 -18.07 -1.79 -0.41
CA LYS A 306 -16.76 -1.13 -0.48
C LYS A 306 -15.98 -1.50 -1.74
N VAL A 307 -16.05 -2.76 -2.19
CA VAL A 307 -15.41 -3.20 -3.45
C VAL A 307 -16.06 -2.53 -4.66
N VAL A 308 -17.39 -2.46 -4.69
CA VAL A 308 -18.14 -1.76 -5.76
C VAL A 308 -17.74 -0.29 -5.80
N ASN A 309 -17.74 0.40 -4.66
CA ASN A 309 -17.38 1.81 -4.55
C ASN A 309 -15.93 2.07 -4.96
N ALA A 310 -14.99 1.22 -4.53
CA ALA A 310 -13.59 1.33 -4.93
C ALA A 310 -13.42 1.19 -6.45
N THR A 311 -14.11 0.21 -7.04
CA THR A 311 -14.11 -0.05 -8.48
C THR A 311 -14.69 1.14 -9.24
N GLN A 312 -15.87 1.60 -8.85
CA GLN A 312 -16.54 2.73 -9.46
C GLN A 312 -15.68 4.00 -9.41
N THR A 313 -15.16 4.34 -8.23
CA THR A 313 -14.32 5.53 -8.01
C THR A 313 -13.09 5.49 -8.90
N TRP A 314 -12.38 4.36 -8.94
CA TRP A 314 -11.19 4.23 -9.78
C TRP A 314 -11.50 4.38 -11.27
N PHE A 315 -12.54 3.71 -11.79
CA PHE A 315 -12.90 3.82 -13.20
C PHE A 315 -13.43 5.21 -13.57
N SER A 316 -14.16 5.87 -12.67
CA SER A 316 -14.62 7.25 -12.84
C SER A 316 -13.47 8.26 -12.92
N LEU A 317 -12.41 8.08 -12.13
CA LEU A 317 -11.25 8.97 -12.11
C LEU A 317 -10.23 8.66 -13.21
N PHE A 318 -9.99 7.37 -13.48
CA PHE A 318 -8.83 6.91 -14.25
C PHE A 318 -9.16 6.11 -15.51
N GLY A 319 -10.40 5.59 -15.64
CA GLY A 319 -10.80 4.69 -16.71
C GLY A 319 -11.06 5.37 -18.06
N TRP A 320 -11.34 6.67 -18.08
CA TRP A 320 -11.72 7.39 -19.30
C TRP A 320 -10.54 7.62 -20.26
N PRO A 321 -10.78 7.74 -21.59
CA PRO A 321 -9.74 7.94 -22.61
C PRO A 321 -8.82 9.16 -22.42
N GLU A 322 -9.24 10.13 -21.60
CA GLU A 322 -8.48 11.36 -21.29
C GLU A 322 -7.79 11.32 -19.93
N ALA A 323 -7.97 10.25 -19.16
CA ALA A 323 -7.47 10.12 -17.81
C ALA A 323 -6.01 9.61 -17.75
N PRO A 324 -5.29 9.80 -16.62
CA PRO A 324 -3.87 9.44 -16.48
C PRO A 324 -3.52 7.97 -16.74
N HIS A 325 -4.51 7.06 -16.64
CA HIS A 325 -4.37 5.64 -16.91
C HIS A 325 -5.39 5.17 -17.97
N SER A 326 -5.57 5.95 -19.04
CA SER A 326 -6.56 5.67 -20.09
C SER A 326 -6.53 4.19 -20.52
N ILE A 327 -7.63 3.49 -20.32
CA ILE A 327 -7.77 2.11 -20.75
C ILE A 327 -8.07 2.12 -22.24
N SER A 328 -7.08 1.73 -23.05
CA SER A 328 -7.26 1.58 -24.50
C SER A 328 -7.85 0.22 -24.83
N ILE A 329 -9.17 0.16 -25.01
CA ILE A 329 -9.85 -1.00 -25.58
C ILE A 329 -9.82 -0.87 -27.11
N PRO A 330 -9.65 -1.98 -27.88
CA PRO A 330 -9.75 -1.99 -29.34
C PRO A 330 -10.93 -1.17 -29.87
N GLU A 331 -10.73 -0.42 -30.95
CA GLU A 331 -11.77 0.45 -31.54
C GLU A 331 -13.03 -0.31 -31.93
N THR A 332 -12.89 -1.59 -32.30
CA THR A 332 -14.01 -2.49 -32.61
C THR A 332 -14.96 -2.73 -31.44
N LEU A 333 -14.53 -2.44 -30.21
CA LEU A 333 -15.30 -2.62 -28.97
C LEU A 333 -15.81 -1.28 -28.40
N ARG A 334 -15.50 -0.14 -29.02
CA ARG A 334 -15.99 1.18 -28.58
C ARG A 334 -17.43 1.37 -29.04
N SER A 335 -18.23 2.07 -28.23
CA SER A 335 -19.68 2.20 -28.44
C SER A 335 -20.00 2.72 -29.85
N GLN A 336 -20.68 1.90 -30.63
CA GLN A 336 -21.42 2.35 -31.82
C GLN A 336 -22.76 2.93 -31.36
N SER A 337 -23.34 3.87 -32.13
CA SER A 337 -24.69 4.37 -31.85
C SER A 337 -25.66 3.19 -31.77
N LEU A 338 -26.43 3.13 -30.69
CA LEU A 338 -27.42 2.07 -30.51
C LEU A 338 -28.62 2.30 -31.45
N PRO A 339 -29.11 1.24 -32.14
CA PRO A 339 -30.32 1.29 -32.96
C PRO A 339 -31.54 1.74 -32.15
N VAL A 340 -32.50 2.37 -32.83
CA VAL A 340 -33.78 2.76 -32.22
C VAL A 340 -34.67 1.53 -32.00
N ASP A 341 -34.54 0.51 -32.85
CA ASP A 341 -35.27 -0.74 -32.70
C ASP A 341 -34.77 -1.54 -31.49
N ASN A 342 -35.70 -2.00 -30.65
CA ASN A 342 -35.35 -2.70 -29.41
C ASN A 342 -34.70 -4.07 -29.66
N THR A 343 -35.11 -4.81 -30.68
CA THR A 343 -34.56 -6.15 -30.97
C THR A 343 -33.14 -6.04 -31.51
N GLU A 344 -32.92 -5.09 -32.44
CA GLU A 344 -31.62 -4.81 -33.02
C GLU A 344 -30.67 -4.24 -31.96
N ARG A 345 -31.16 -3.34 -31.09
CA ARG A 345 -30.40 -2.80 -29.96
C ARG A 345 -29.93 -3.87 -28.98
N LEU A 346 -30.82 -4.75 -28.54
CA LEU A 346 -30.46 -5.83 -27.59
C LEU A 346 -29.49 -6.83 -28.22
N THR A 347 -29.70 -7.18 -29.48
CA THR A 347 -28.79 -8.05 -30.24
C THR A 347 -27.40 -7.42 -30.35
N GLN A 348 -27.32 -6.13 -30.66
CA GLN A 348 -26.07 -5.39 -30.72
C GLN A 348 -25.37 -5.31 -29.35
N LEU A 349 -26.11 -5.04 -28.28
CA LEU A 349 -25.56 -5.03 -26.92
C LEU A 349 -25.01 -6.40 -26.52
N HIS A 350 -25.75 -7.48 -26.79
CA HIS A 350 -25.29 -8.84 -26.56
C HIS A 350 -23.96 -9.13 -27.29
N LEU A 351 -23.87 -8.73 -28.57
CA LEU A 351 -22.64 -8.89 -29.37
C LEU A 351 -21.48 -8.06 -28.83
N GLN A 352 -21.72 -6.83 -28.39
CA GLN A 352 -20.72 -5.96 -27.77
C GLN A 352 -20.20 -6.55 -26.46
N HIS A 353 -21.11 -7.00 -25.57
CA HIS A 353 -20.76 -7.67 -24.32
C HIS A 353 -19.99 -8.96 -24.57
N SER A 354 -20.44 -9.81 -25.49
CA SER A 354 -19.74 -11.04 -25.87
C SER A 354 -18.33 -10.77 -26.40
N SER A 355 -18.17 -9.74 -27.22
CA SER A 355 -16.88 -9.34 -27.77
C SER A 355 -15.94 -8.80 -26.68
N LEU A 356 -16.46 -8.01 -25.73
CA LEU A 356 -15.70 -7.54 -24.56
C LEU A 356 -15.24 -8.71 -23.69
N LEU A 357 -16.14 -9.62 -23.33
CA LEU A 357 -15.81 -10.79 -22.52
C LEU A 357 -14.79 -11.70 -23.21
N THR A 358 -14.90 -11.86 -24.54
CA THR A 358 -13.93 -12.62 -25.35
C THR A 358 -12.56 -11.95 -25.34
N PHE A 359 -12.50 -10.63 -25.53
CA PHE A 359 -11.25 -9.87 -25.45
C PHE A 359 -10.60 -10.00 -24.08
N LEU A 360 -11.35 -9.81 -22.99
CA LEU A 360 -10.83 -9.92 -21.63
C LEU A 360 -10.31 -11.34 -21.33
N LYS A 361 -11.04 -12.39 -21.74
CA LYS A 361 -10.58 -13.79 -21.63
C LYS A 361 -9.25 -14.00 -22.37
N ALA A 362 -9.09 -13.43 -23.56
CA ALA A 362 -7.83 -13.50 -24.31
C ALA A 362 -6.66 -12.77 -23.63
N GLN A 363 -6.95 -11.75 -22.79
CA GLN A 363 -5.95 -11.06 -21.96
C GLN A 363 -5.69 -11.74 -20.59
N GLY A 364 -6.36 -12.86 -20.29
CA GLY A 364 -6.20 -13.61 -19.03
C GLY A 364 -7.21 -13.28 -17.93
N ALA A 365 -8.36 -12.68 -18.25
CA ALA A 365 -9.44 -12.43 -17.31
C ALA A 365 -10.21 -13.71 -16.94
N PHE A 366 -10.58 -13.85 -15.66
CA PHE A 366 -11.28 -15.01 -15.12
C PHE A 366 -12.76 -14.67 -14.95
N ILE A 367 -13.51 -14.84 -16.03
CA ILE A 367 -14.92 -14.43 -16.18
C ILE A 367 -15.74 -15.53 -16.87
N SER A 368 -15.44 -16.82 -16.59
CA SER A 368 -16.17 -17.94 -17.20
C SER A 368 -17.63 -18.03 -16.76
N HIS A 369 -17.97 -17.44 -15.60
CA HIS A 369 -19.31 -17.40 -15.03
C HIS A 369 -20.20 -16.29 -15.57
N ILE A 370 -19.62 -15.32 -16.29
CA ILE A 370 -20.35 -14.15 -16.78
C ILE A 370 -20.85 -14.43 -18.19
N LEU A 371 -22.16 -14.38 -18.36
CA LEU A 371 -22.83 -14.41 -19.65
C LEU A 371 -23.07 -12.97 -20.16
N PRO A 372 -23.05 -12.72 -21.48
CA PRO A 372 -23.28 -11.38 -22.03
C PRO A 372 -24.59 -10.74 -21.55
N GLU A 373 -25.66 -11.52 -21.43
CA GLU A 373 -26.97 -11.09 -20.95
C GLU A 373 -27.00 -10.68 -19.47
N PHE A 374 -26.01 -11.09 -18.67
CA PHE A 374 -25.90 -10.65 -17.27
C PHE A 374 -25.41 -9.21 -17.15
N LEU A 375 -24.95 -8.60 -18.24
CA LEU A 375 -24.50 -7.20 -18.25
C LEU A 375 -25.61 -6.23 -18.68
N PHE A 376 -26.82 -6.73 -18.97
CA PHE A 376 -27.96 -5.89 -19.30
C PHE A 376 -28.51 -5.14 -18.09
N GLU A 377 -29.21 -4.04 -18.39
CA GLU A 377 -30.14 -3.42 -17.45
C GLU A 377 -31.33 -4.35 -17.20
N PRO A 378 -31.99 -4.26 -16.02
CA PRO A 378 -33.09 -5.16 -15.67
C PRO A 378 -34.24 -5.21 -16.69
N GLU A 379 -34.57 -4.07 -17.30
CA GLU A 379 -35.63 -4.00 -18.32
C GLU A 379 -35.21 -4.62 -19.66
N ASP A 380 -33.92 -4.55 -19.98
CA ASP A 380 -33.35 -5.13 -21.20
C ASP A 380 -33.25 -6.65 -21.09
N TYR A 381 -32.91 -7.17 -19.91
CA TYR A 381 -32.89 -8.59 -19.62
C TYR A 381 -34.28 -9.22 -19.73
N LYS A 382 -35.32 -8.59 -19.17
CA LYS A 382 -36.71 -9.07 -19.30
C LYS A 382 -37.11 -9.25 -20.76
N LYS A 383 -36.87 -8.22 -21.58
CA LYS A 383 -37.16 -8.25 -23.02
C LYS A 383 -36.33 -9.29 -23.76
N TRP A 384 -35.06 -9.47 -23.40
CA TRP A 384 -34.20 -10.50 -23.99
C TRP A 384 -34.73 -11.92 -23.74
N ILE A 385 -35.20 -12.20 -22.52
CA ILE A 385 -35.83 -13.48 -22.17
C ILE A 385 -37.14 -13.67 -22.94
N GLU A 386 -37.99 -12.63 -23.08
CA GLU A 386 -39.21 -12.69 -23.89
C GLU A 386 -38.91 -13.01 -25.37
N MET A 387 -37.87 -12.42 -25.94
CA MET A 387 -37.45 -12.66 -27.34
C MET A 387 -36.92 -14.09 -27.54
N THR A 388 -36.06 -14.57 -26.64
CA THR A 388 -35.45 -15.90 -26.75
C THR A 388 -36.46 -17.02 -26.53
N THR A 389 -37.35 -16.89 -25.54
CA THR A 389 -38.42 -17.88 -25.29
C THR A 389 -39.51 -17.92 -26.38
N SER A 390 -39.71 -16.82 -27.12
CA SER A 390 -40.67 -16.77 -28.22
C SER A 390 -40.15 -17.44 -29.51
N THR A 391 -38.83 -17.48 -29.70
CA THR A 391 -38.20 -17.99 -30.93
C THR A 391 -38.09 -19.53 -30.93
N ASP A 392 -37.90 -20.15 -29.76
CA ASP A 392 -37.83 -21.61 -29.58
C ASP A 392 -39.12 -22.36 -29.94
N ASN A 393 -40.27 -21.68 -30.03
CA ASN A 393 -41.55 -22.29 -30.39
C ASN A 393 -41.80 -22.42 -31.91
N MET A 394 -40.87 -21.97 -32.77
CA MET A 394 -41.10 -21.86 -34.23
C MET A 394 -40.13 -22.67 -35.13
N SER A 395 -39.16 -23.41 -34.58
CA SER A 395 -38.20 -24.19 -35.39
C SER A 395 -38.17 -25.69 -35.04
N GLU A 396 -39.10 -26.47 -35.59
CA GLU A 396 -38.94 -27.92 -35.77
C GLU A 396 -38.15 -28.22 -37.06
N SER A 397 -36.81 -28.10 -37.02
CA SER A 397 -35.90 -28.93 -37.85
C SER A 397 -34.43 -28.53 -37.68
N SER A 398 -33.65 -29.32 -36.95
CA SER A 398 -32.38 -29.94 -37.39
C SER A 398 -31.60 -30.46 -36.17
N ASP A 399 -31.04 -31.66 -36.31
CA ASP A 399 -30.29 -32.35 -35.27
C ASP A 399 -28.99 -31.59 -34.93
N THR A 400 -28.84 -31.31 -33.62
CA THR A 400 -27.70 -30.78 -32.83
C THR A 400 -27.88 -29.37 -32.30
N GLU A 401 -28.82 -29.18 -31.38
CA GLU A 401 -28.84 -28.02 -30.51
C GLU A 401 -28.95 -28.48 -29.06
N GLU A 402 -27.98 -28.07 -28.25
CA GLU A 402 -28.00 -28.23 -26.80
C GLU A 402 -29.25 -27.51 -26.27
N GLU A 403 -30.23 -28.24 -25.72
CA GLU A 403 -31.38 -27.68 -24.98
C GLU A 403 -30.85 -26.82 -23.82
N LYS A 404 -30.56 -25.55 -24.09
CA LYS A 404 -30.31 -24.54 -23.07
C LYS A 404 -31.67 -24.05 -22.60
N ASN A 405 -32.30 -24.76 -21.67
CA ASN A 405 -33.40 -24.18 -20.91
C ASN A 405 -32.85 -22.95 -20.17
N PRO A 406 -33.22 -21.71 -20.54
CA PRO A 406 -32.70 -20.53 -19.87
C PRO A 406 -33.23 -20.51 -18.45
N VAL A 407 -32.31 -20.46 -17.48
CA VAL A 407 -32.69 -20.23 -16.08
C VAL A 407 -33.23 -18.81 -16.00
N ILE A 408 -34.55 -18.67 -15.87
CA ILE A 408 -35.21 -17.37 -15.71
C ILE A 408 -34.95 -16.90 -14.28
N ILE A 409 -34.26 -15.76 -14.15
CA ILE A 409 -33.96 -15.12 -12.88
C ILE A 409 -35.03 -14.07 -12.59
N ASP A 410 -35.49 -13.99 -11.34
CA ASP A 410 -36.46 -12.97 -10.93
C ASP A 410 -35.86 -11.56 -11.05
N ALA A 411 -36.70 -10.56 -11.33
CA ALA A 411 -36.25 -9.20 -11.66
C ALA A 411 -35.44 -8.54 -10.54
N THR A 412 -35.81 -8.78 -9.27
CA THR A 412 -35.09 -8.23 -8.10
C THR A 412 -33.75 -8.93 -7.86
N ASP A 413 -33.67 -10.24 -8.14
CA ASP A 413 -32.43 -11.00 -8.01
C ASP A 413 -31.47 -10.70 -9.18
N PHE A 414 -32.01 -10.35 -10.35
CA PHE A 414 -31.21 -10.00 -11.52
C PHE A 414 -30.41 -8.70 -11.37
N GLU A 415 -30.97 -7.66 -10.73
CA GLU A 415 -30.23 -6.41 -10.52
C GLU A 415 -28.95 -6.63 -9.69
N ALA A 416 -29.05 -7.42 -8.62
CA ALA A 416 -27.90 -7.79 -7.81
C ALA A 416 -26.88 -8.61 -8.59
N LEU A 417 -27.34 -9.56 -9.42
CA LEU A 417 -26.48 -10.34 -10.32
C LEU A 417 -25.77 -9.45 -11.34
N SER A 418 -26.48 -8.53 -11.98
CA SER A 418 -25.93 -7.63 -12.99
C SER A 418 -24.88 -6.68 -12.39
N LYS A 419 -25.17 -6.14 -11.19
CA LYS A 419 -24.20 -5.34 -10.42
C LYS A 419 -22.93 -6.14 -10.09
N GLN A 420 -23.07 -7.39 -9.65
CA GLN A 420 -21.93 -8.27 -9.39
C GLN A 420 -21.16 -8.59 -10.68
N ALA A 421 -21.85 -8.92 -11.77
CA ALA A 421 -21.24 -9.22 -13.06
C ALA A 421 -20.44 -8.03 -13.60
N TRP A 422 -20.97 -6.80 -13.54
CA TRP A 422 -20.23 -5.60 -13.91
C TRP A 422 -19.03 -5.35 -13.02
N THR A 423 -19.17 -5.54 -11.70
CA THR A 423 -18.06 -5.40 -10.75
C THR A 423 -16.94 -6.38 -11.08
N ASP A 424 -17.27 -7.65 -11.32
CA ASP A 424 -16.31 -8.68 -11.72
C ASP A 424 -15.63 -8.33 -13.05
N VAL A 425 -16.38 -7.91 -14.07
CA VAL A 425 -15.81 -7.48 -15.37
C VAL A 425 -14.81 -6.33 -15.19
N LEU A 426 -15.18 -5.30 -14.42
CA LEU A 426 -14.34 -4.13 -14.18
C LEU A 426 -13.08 -4.47 -13.38
N LEU A 427 -13.19 -5.27 -12.32
CA LEU A 427 -12.04 -5.75 -11.56
C LEU A 427 -11.10 -6.60 -12.41
N GLN A 428 -11.65 -7.47 -13.25
CA GLN A 428 -10.85 -8.28 -14.17
C GLN A 428 -10.19 -7.44 -15.27
N MET A 429 -10.87 -6.38 -15.73
CA MET A 429 -10.29 -5.40 -16.64
C MET A 429 -9.12 -4.65 -15.98
N TYR A 430 -9.28 -4.21 -14.73
CA TYR A 430 -8.18 -3.63 -13.96
C TYR A 430 -7.01 -4.61 -13.79
N LYS A 431 -7.31 -5.89 -13.45
CA LYS A 431 -6.31 -6.96 -13.29
C LYS A 431 -5.43 -7.09 -14.53
N VAL A 432 -6.06 -7.26 -15.71
CA VAL A 432 -5.34 -7.58 -16.94
C VAL A 432 -4.73 -6.37 -17.64
N LEU A 433 -5.27 -5.17 -17.44
CA LEU A 433 -4.82 -3.95 -18.14
C LEU A 433 -4.00 -3.00 -17.27
N VAL A 434 -4.13 -3.03 -15.94
CA VAL A 434 -3.45 -2.10 -15.02
C VAL A 434 -2.50 -2.86 -14.11
N LEU A 435 -3.01 -3.79 -13.29
CA LEU A 435 -2.21 -4.52 -12.31
C LEU A 435 -1.11 -5.35 -12.98
N SER A 436 -1.38 -5.94 -14.14
CA SER A 436 -0.41 -6.71 -14.94
C SER A 436 0.84 -5.92 -15.36
N ARG A 437 0.77 -4.58 -15.34
CA ARG A 437 1.89 -3.69 -15.69
C ARG A 437 2.86 -3.45 -14.54
N VAL A 438 2.51 -3.85 -13.31
CA VAL A 438 3.38 -3.70 -12.15
C VAL A 438 4.56 -4.67 -12.28
N LEU A 439 5.74 -4.09 -12.51
CA LEU A 439 7.01 -4.81 -12.61
C LEU A 439 7.95 -4.38 -11.48
N PRO A 440 8.95 -5.19 -11.09
CA PRO A 440 9.94 -4.79 -10.10
C PRO A 440 10.65 -3.49 -10.52
N LEU A 441 10.76 -2.52 -9.60
CA LEU A 441 11.42 -1.24 -9.88
C LEU A 441 12.88 -1.46 -10.29
N HIS A 442 13.31 -0.72 -11.31
CA HIS A 442 14.73 -0.60 -11.67
C HIS A 442 15.49 0.16 -10.58
N SER A 443 16.79 -0.11 -10.44
CA SER A 443 17.65 0.55 -9.45
C SER A 443 17.70 2.08 -9.57
N SER A 444 17.45 2.63 -10.76
CA SER A 444 17.34 4.08 -10.98
C SER A 444 16.10 4.71 -10.37
N ASN A 445 15.07 3.90 -10.12
CA ASN A 445 13.76 4.31 -9.60
C ASN A 445 13.59 3.91 -8.13
N THR A 446 14.64 3.36 -7.51
CA THR A 446 14.72 3.10 -6.07
C THR A 446 15.61 4.15 -5.42
N PRO A 447 15.21 4.73 -4.28
CA PRO A 447 16.06 5.68 -3.57
C PRO A 447 17.36 5.01 -3.09
N PRO A 448 18.45 5.79 -2.95
CA PRO A 448 19.71 5.27 -2.45
C PRO A 448 19.52 4.76 -1.01
N THR A 449 19.67 3.46 -0.80
CA THR A 449 19.62 2.84 0.52
C THR A 449 20.86 3.23 1.31
N HIS A 450 20.68 4.00 2.39
CA HIS A 450 21.68 4.07 3.45
C HIS A 450 21.66 2.73 4.19
N ILE A 451 22.53 1.81 3.77
CA ILE A 451 22.70 0.51 4.42
C ILE A 451 23.40 0.76 5.75
N GLU A 452 22.65 1.06 6.80
CA GLU A 452 23.04 0.59 8.13
C GLU A 452 22.78 -0.91 8.14
N ASN A 453 23.81 -1.71 8.46
CA ASN A 453 23.76 -3.17 8.44
C ASN A 453 22.73 -3.74 9.44
N THR A 454 21.45 -3.74 9.07
CA THR A 454 20.40 -4.56 9.68
C THR A 454 19.82 -5.49 8.63
N SER A 455 20.65 -6.43 8.19
CA SER A 455 20.27 -7.60 7.41
C SER A 455 19.31 -8.50 8.21
N LYS A 456 18.00 -8.18 8.20
CA LYS A 456 16.98 -9.12 8.70
C LYS A 456 15.78 -9.32 7.79
N ILE A 457 15.31 -8.31 7.05
CA ILE A 457 14.04 -8.42 6.30
C ILE A 457 14.17 -7.77 4.91
N ASN A 458 14.58 -8.54 3.91
CA ASN A 458 14.23 -8.27 2.51
C ASN A 458 13.28 -9.39 2.08
N PRO A 459 11.96 -9.19 2.19
CA PRO A 459 11.01 -10.25 1.96
C PRO A 459 10.76 -10.38 0.47
N CYS A 460 11.39 -11.38 -0.13
CA CYS A 460 11.03 -11.84 -1.46
C CYS A 460 9.95 -12.93 -1.31
N PHE A 461 8.70 -12.56 -1.59
CA PHE A 461 7.58 -13.51 -1.58
C PHE A 461 7.59 -14.29 -2.89
N VAL A 462 7.93 -15.58 -2.85
CA VAL A 462 8.17 -16.41 -4.04
C VAL A 462 6.88 -16.97 -4.61
N SER A 463 5.95 -17.38 -3.76
CA SER A 463 4.64 -17.89 -4.15
C SER A 463 3.56 -17.46 -3.17
N SER A 464 2.31 -17.50 -3.63
CA SER A 464 1.13 -17.30 -2.80
C SER A 464 -0.09 -17.96 -3.44
N ASN A 465 -0.96 -18.51 -2.60
CA ASN A 465 -2.25 -19.06 -3.04
C ASN A 465 -3.35 -17.99 -3.18
N ILE A 466 -3.13 -16.78 -2.66
CA ILE A 466 -4.09 -15.67 -2.68
C ILE A 466 -3.59 -14.46 -3.46
N TYR A 467 -2.27 -14.22 -3.49
CA TYR A 467 -1.67 -13.06 -4.16
C TYR A 467 -0.92 -13.43 -5.46
N SER A 468 -1.16 -12.62 -6.48
CA SER A 468 -0.57 -12.69 -7.80
C SER A 468 0.86 -12.16 -7.77
N THR A 469 1.58 -12.31 -8.87
CA THR A 469 2.95 -11.78 -8.97
C THR A 469 3.02 -10.26 -8.78
N PRO A 470 2.19 -9.44 -9.44
CA PRO A 470 2.09 -8.00 -9.17
C PRO A 470 1.83 -7.65 -7.70
N GLU A 471 0.85 -8.30 -7.07
CA GLU A 471 0.48 -8.04 -5.66
C GLU A 471 1.66 -8.37 -4.71
N ARG A 472 2.38 -9.47 -4.97
CA ARG A 472 3.58 -9.82 -4.19
C ARG A 472 4.72 -8.82 -4.36
N ILE A 473 4.90 -8.25 -5.55
CA ILE A 473 5.88 -7.18 -5.79
C ILE A 473 5.54 -5.97 -4.92
N LEU A 474 4.26 -5.56 -4.88
CA LEU A 474 3.81 -4.46 -4.04
C LEU A 474 4.01 -4.75 -2.55
N LEU A 475 3.64 -5.95 -2.07
CA LEU A 475 3.88 -6.33 -0.67
C LEU A 475 5.39 -6.29 -0.32
N SER A 476 6.24 -6.77 -1.21
CA SER A 476 7.70 -6.71 -1.02
C SER A 476 8.21 -5.26 -0.96
N TRP A 477 7.70 -4.39 -1.83
CA TRP A 477 7.97 -2.95 -1.85
C TRP A 477 7.55 -2.26 -0.55
N LEU A 478 6.34 -2.52 -0.06
CA LEU A 478 5.82 -1.98 1.19
C LEU A 478 6.71 -2.34 2.38
N ASN A 479 7.06 -3.64 2.53
CA ASN A 479 7.92 -4.11 3.61
C ASN A 479 9.33 -3.50 3.54
N THR A 480 9.92 -3.47 2.34
CA THR A 480 11.28 -2.97 2.14
C THR A 480 11.38 -1.49 2.53
N ASN A 481 10.46 -0.67 2.06
CA ASN A 481 10.45 0.77 2.35
C ASN A 481 10.10 1.06 3.82
N TYR A 482 9.16 0.30 4.40
CA TYR A 482 8.81 0.46 5.82
C TYR A 482 10.03 0.20 6.71
N GLU A 483 10.72 -0.93 6.51
CA GLU A 483 11.88 -1.28 7.31
C GLU A 483 13.04 -0.29 7.14
N ASN A 484 13.34 0.11 5.90
CA ASN A 484 14.44 1.03 5.63
C ASN A 484 14.18 2.46 6.13
N THR A 485 12.93 2.92 6.13
CA THR A 485 12.62 4.35 6.31
C THR A 485 12.09 4.67 7.71
N ARG A 486 11.52 3.69 8.43
CA ARG A 486 11.01 3.92 9.80
C ARG A 486 12.08 4.44 10.76
N HIS A 487 13.34 4.03 10.56
CA HIS A 487 14.48 4.53 11.34
C HIS A 487 14.83 5.99 11.01
N THR A 488 14.65 6.40 9.76
CA THR A 488 14.94 7.77 9.32
C THR A 488 13.91 8.78 9.82
N ILE A 489 12.62 8.45 9.72
CA ILE A 489 11.52 9.36 10.10
C ILE A 489 11.49 9.59 11.61
N TRP A 490 11.67 8.52 12.40
CA TRP A 490 11.38 8.50 13.83
C TRP A 490 12.62 8.27 14.72
N ASN A 491 13.82 8.60 14.22
CA ASN A 491 15.09 8.37 14.94
C ASN A 491 15.23 9.17 16.25
N ASN A 492 14.53 10.30 16.39
CA ASN A 492 14.70 11.26 17.49
C ASN A 492 13.36 11.88 17.95
N ILE A 493 12.43 11.06 18.46
CA ILE A 493 11.15 11.56 18.97
C ILE A 493 11.29 11.96 20.47
N PRO A 494 10.93 13.19 20.86
CA PRO A 494 10.89 13.61 22.27
C PRO A 494 9.83 12.89 23.13
N LYS A 495 8.82 12.30 22.49
CA LYS A 495 7.65 11.63 23.11
C LYS A 495 7.22 10.39 22.29
N GLY A 496 7.96 9.29 22.35
CA GLY A 496 7.48 8.06 21.73
C GLY A 496 8.49 6.93 21.73
N ALA A 497 7.97 5.70 21.76
CA ALA A 497 8.78 4.51 21.48
C ALA A 497 8.92 4.33 19.97
N PHE A 498 10.07 3.82 19.55
CA PHE A 498 10.34 3.43 18.16
C PHE A 498 9.20 2.56 17.56
N PRO A 499 8.74 2.84 16.32
CA PRO A 499 7.68 2.05 15.69
C PRO A 499 8.09 0.56 15.61
N PRO A 500 7.15 -0.36 15.88
CA PRO A 500 7.48 -1.79 15.95
C PRO A 500 7.91 -2.33 14.59
N GLU A 501 8.72 -3.40 14.63
CA GLU A 501 8.90 -4.26 13.45
C GLU A 501 7.54 -4.85 13.07
N LYS A 502 7.18 -4.76 11.78
CA LYS A 502 5.90 -5.21 11.25
C LYS A 502 6.16 -5.96 9.95
N TRP A 503 5.51 -7.10 9.79
CA TRP A 503 5.40 -7.78 8.51
C TRP A 503 4.11 -7.35 7.85
N ILE A 504 4.21 -6.77 6.65
CA ILE A 504 3.05 -6.39 5.85
C ILE A 504 2.74 -7.58 4.95
N LEU A 505 1.68 -8.32 5.29
CA LEU A 505 1.26 -9.55 4.60
C LEU A 505 -0.07 -9.37 3.87
N ASN A 506 -0.77 -8.26 4.09
CA ASN A 506 -2.07 -7.96 3.51
C ASN A 506 -2.22 -6.50 3.11
N PHE A 507 -3.24 -6.23 2.29
CA PHE A 507 -3.66 -4.90 1.88
C PHE A 507 -4.80 -4.35 2.75
N ASP A 508 -4.99 -4.87 3.96
CA ASP A 508 -6.04 -4.42 4.88
C ASP A 508 -5.46 -4.03 6.24
N LYS A 509 -5.50 -4.93 7.22
CA LYS A 509 -5.16 -4.67 8.63
C LYS A 509 -3.71 -4.21 8.82
N ASP A 510 -2.81 -4.61 7.93
CA ASP A 510 -1.41 -4.19 8.02
C ASP A 510 -1.18 -2.75 7.56
N LEU A 511 -2.17 -2.11 6.92
CA LEU A 511 -2.08 -0.73 6.43
C LEU A 511 -2.88 0.28 7.28
N LEU A 512 -3.74 -0.20 8.18
CA LEU A 512 -4.74 0.61 8.90
C LEU A 512 -4.18 1.76 9.76
N ASP A 513 -2.91 1.66 10.17
CA ASP A 513 -2.25 2.65 11.04
C ASP A 513 -1.64 3.84 10.29
N GLY A 514 -1.67 3.81 8.96
CA GLY A 514 -1.11 4.84 8.07
C GLY A 514 0.43 4.93 8.09
N LEU A 515 1.12 4.20 8.98
CA LEU A 515 2.58 4.30 9.11
C LEU A 515 3.28 3.71 7.89
N VAL A 516 2.74 2.63 7.32
CA VAL A 516 3.27 2.02 6.10
C VAL A 516 3.20 3.00 4.93
N PHE A 517 2.08 3.68 4.73
CA PHE A 517 1.95 4.71 3.69
C PHE A 517 2.85 5.92 3.94
N ALA A 518 2.95 6.40 5.18
CA ALA A 518 3.86 7.47 5.54
C ALA A 518 5.32 7.11 5.20
N THR A 519 5.74 5.87 5.48
CA THR A 519 7.07 5.42 5.06
C THR A 519 7.22 5.40 3.55
N GLN A 520 6.24 4.90 2.79
CA GLN A 520 6.32 4.93 1.32
C GLN A 520 6.51 6.36 0.81
N ILE A 521 5.71 7.31 1.29
CA ILE A 521 5.80 8.70 0.84
C ILE A 521 7.15 9.29 1.24
N ALA A 522 7.58 9.11 2.49
CA ALA A 522 8.85 9.63 3.00
C ALA A 522 10.08 9.07 2.26
N THR A 523 10.02 7.81 1.79
CA THR A 523 11.08 7.16 1.02
C THR A 523 11.39 7.92 -0.28
N TYR A 524 10.36 8.44 -0.96
CA TYR A 524 10.51 9.16 -2.24
C TYR A 524 10.46 10.69 -2.08
N CYS A 525 9.80 11.17 -1.03
CA CYS A 525 9.59 12.59 -0.71
C CYS A 525 10.12 12.90 0.70
N PRO A 526 11.45 12.81 0.95
CA PRO A 526 12.02 13.00 2.28
C PRO A 526 11.82 14.42 2.83
N PHE A 527 11.55 15.39 1.95
CA PHE A 527 11.24 16.78 2.34
C PHE A 527 9.93 16.91 3.15
N LEU A 528 9.03 15.92 3.12
CA LEU A 528 7.79 15.92 3.90
C LEU A 528 7.94 15.38 5.32
N ILE A 529 9.10 14.80 5.66
CA ILE A 529 9.33 14.13 6.94
C ILE A 529 9.15 15.08 8.12
N GLU A 530 9.81 16.24 8.08
CA GLU A 530 9.79 17.20 9.18
C GLU A 530 8.44 17.90 9.33
N SER A 531 7.73 18.16 8.22
CA SER A 531 6.45 18.88 8.22
C SER A 531 5.27 17.98 8.61
N HIS A 532 5.22 16.74 8.10
CA HIS A 532 4.06 15.86 8.22
C HIS A 532 4.30 14.67 9.17
N PHE A 533 5.34 13.87 8.92
CA PHE A 533 5.43 12.52 9.48
C PHE A 533 6.06 12.45 10.87
N ARG A 534 6.88 13.44 11.25
CA ARG A 534 7.63 13.45 12.51
C ARG A 534 6.75 13.30 13.76
N ASN A 535 5.53 13.84 13.71
CA ASN A 535 4.61 13.90 14.85
C ASN A 535 3.52 12.81 14.82
N MET A 536 3.59 11.86 13.88
CA MET A 536 2.65 10.74 13.83
C MET A 536 2.77 9.83 15.06
N TYR A 537 1.66 9.18 15.45
CA TYR A 537 1.67 8.17 16.50
C TYR A 537 2.35 6.90 16.00
N THR A 538 3.53 6.57 16.51
CA THR A 538 4.31 5.38 16.10
C THR A 538 3.77 4.05 16.63
N LYS A 539 2.90 4.10 17.66
CA LYS A 539 2.19 2.95 18.24
C LYS A 539 0.75 3.35 18.54
N PRO A 540 -0.08 3.57 17.50
CA PRO A 540 -1.46 3.97 17.71
C PRO A 540 -2.21 2.86 18.45
N LYS A 541 -2.95 3.24 19.49
CA LYS A 541 -3.75 2.33 20.32
C LYS A 541 -5.24 2.61 20.27
N SER A 542 -5.64 3.87 20.06
CA SER A 542 -7.05 4.23 19.94
C SER A 542 -7.44 4.54 18.48
N PRO A 543 -8.73 4.39 18.12
CA PRO A 543 -9.25 4.76 16.81
C PRO A 543 -8.84 6.16 16.35
N GLU A 544 -8.88 7.14 17.26
CA GLU A 544 -8.56 8.54 16.98
C GLU A 544 -7.07 8.71 16.61
N GLN A 545 -6.18 7.89 17.18
CA GLN A 545 -4.75 7.93 16.84
C GLN A 545 -4.49 7.35 15.45
N HIS A 546 -5.19 6.28 15.09
CA HIS A 546 -5.11 5.71 13.75
C HIS A 546 -5.67 6.69 12.71
N LEU A 547 -6.84 7.27 12.97
CA LEU A 547 -7.46 8.26 12.08
C LEU A 547 -6.59 9.51 11.92
N HIS A 548 -5.98 9.99 13.01
CA HIS A 548 -5.02 11.10 12.97
C HIS A 548 -3.84 10.81 12.04
N ASN A 549 -3.24 9.62 12.14
CA ASN A 549 -2.18 9.20 11.23
C ASN A 549 -2.66 9.16 9.77
N CYS A 550 -3.86 8.62 9.51
CA CYS A 550 -4.44 8.55 8.18
C CYS A 550 -4.66 9.94 7.57
N LEU A 551 -5.12 10.91 8.36
CA LEU A 551 -5.27 12.30 7.93
C LEU A 551 -3.92 12.94 7.55
N ILE A 552 -2.85 12.65 8.29
CA ILE A 552 -1.50 13.13 7.95
C ILE A 552 -1.05 12.56 6.60
N VAL A 553 -1.29 11.27 6.37
CA VAL A 553 -0.96 10.61 5.09
C VAL A 553 -1.70 11.27 3.93
N LEU A 554 -3.00 11.55 4.08
CA LEU A 554 -3.78 12.23 3.03
C LEU A 554 -3.32 13.65 2.78
N ASN A 555 -3.05 14.44 3.83
CA ASN A 555 -2.51 15.79 3.66
C ASN A 555 -1.19 15.76 2.89
N ALA A 556 -0.32 14.80 3.18
CA ALA A 556 0.94 14.62 2.45
C ALA A 556 0.71 14.22 0.98
N LEU A 557 -0.26 13.34 0.69
CA LEU A 557 -0.64 12.95 -0.68
C LEU A 557 -1.21 14.14 -1.48
N HIS A 558 -2.09 14.94 -0.87
CA HIS A 558 -2.64 16.15 -1.48
C HIS A 558 -1.56 17.21 -1.76
N GLU A 559 -0.60 17.39 -0.85
CA GLU A 559 0.51 18.35 -1.05
C GLU A 559 1.37 17.99 -2.26
N ILE A 560 1.63 16.70 -2.49
CA ILE A 560 2.36 16.23 -3.68
C ILE A 560 1.45 16.03 -4.89
N GLY A 561 0.14 16.25 -4.79
CA GLY A 561 -0.81 16.12 -5.90
C GLY A 561 -1.05 14.68 -6.36
N ILE A 562 -0.91 13.71 -5.46
CA ILE A 562 -1.39 12.34 -5.68
C ILE A 562 -2.81 12.27 -5.11
N ASP A 563 -3.81 12.17 -5.99
CA ASP A 563 -5.22 12.19 -5.63
C ASP A 563 -5.93 10.97 -6.23
N MET A 564 -6.66 10.24 -5.38
CA MET A 564 -7.54 9.13 -5.76
C MET A 564 -8.92 9.24 -5.10
N ASP A 565 -9.30 10.43 -4.60
CA ASP A 565 -10.57 10.65 -3.90
C ASP A 565 -10.77 9.69 -2.70
N ILE A 566 -9.70 9.47 -1.94
CA ILE A 566 -9.69 8.58 -0.76
C ILE A 566 -9.79 9.42 0.50
N GLU A 567 -10.65 9.00 1.44
CA GLU A 567 -10.81 9.63 2.74
C GLU A 567 -10.01 8.92 3.85
N ALA A 568 -9.80 9.59 4.98
CA ALA A 568 -8.98 9.01 6.07
C ALA A 568 -9.65 7.77 6.67
N ILE A 569 -10.98 7.70 6.58
CA ILE A 569 -11.77 6.55 7.01
C ILE A 569 -11.51 5.32 6.12
N ASP A 570 -11.23 5.50 4.83
CA ASP A 570 -10.95 4.41 3.91
C ASP A 570 -9.60 3.75 4.18
N ILE A 571 -8.63 4.49 4.75
CA ILE A 571 -7.35 3.93 5.22
C ILE A 571 -7.52 3.28 6.58
N TYR A 572 -8.27 3.91 7.50
CA TYR A 572 -8.50 3.41 8.86
C TYR A 572 -9.35 2.12 8.90
N ASP A 573 -10.37 2.04 8.04
CA ASP A 573 -11.26 0.89 7.87
C ASP A 573 -11.07 0.28 6.45
N PRO A 574 -9.89 -0.33 6.21
CA PRO A 574 -9.37 -0.59 4.89
C PRO A 574 -10.15 -1.67 4.15
N ASN A 575 -10.48 -1.38 2.89
CA ASN A 575 -10.87 -2.40 1.92
C ASN A 575 -9.62 -2.85 1.13
N PRO A 576 -9.32 -4.16 1.05
CA PRO A 576 -8.10 -4.65 0.42
C PRO A 576 -8.01 -4.34 -1.09
N ILE A 577 -9.14 -4.20 -1.78
CA ILE A 577 -9.17 -3.82 -3.20
C ILE A 577 -8.81 -2.35 -3.39
N LEU A 578 -9.42 -1.45 -2.60
CA LEU A 578 -9.10 -0.03 -2.64
C LEU A 578 -7.64 0.24 -2.26
N MET A 579 -7.16 -0.41 -1.20
CA MET A 579 -5.77 -0.27 -0.76
C MET A 579 -4.79 -0.82 -1.79
N LEU A 580 -5.11 -1.94 -2.46
CA LEU A 580 -4.30 -2.42 -3.59
C LEU A 580 -4.25 -1.38 -4.71
N MET A 581 -5.39 -0.79 -5.09
CA MET A 581 -5.43 0.26 -6.11
C MET A 581 -4.59 1.48 -5.72
N LEU A 582 -4.62 1.89 -4.44
CA LEU A 582 -3.78 2.95 -3.91
C LEU A 582 -2.30 2.60 -3.96
N CYS A 583 -1.94 1.37 -3.57
CA CYS A 583 -0.57 0.89 -3.66
C CYS A 583 -0.07 0.89 -5.11
N VAL A 584 -0.86 0.43 -6.08
CA VAL A 584 -0.51 0.47 -7.51
C VAL A 584 -0.29 1.91 -7.96
N HIS A 585 -1.20 2.82 -7.60
CA HIS A 585 -1.10 4.22 -7.99
C HIS A 585 0.15 4.90 -7.39
N MET A 586 0.41 4.69 -6.11
CA MET A 586 1.63 5.17 -5.44
C MET A 586 2.90 4.57 -6.05
N TYR A 587 2.90 3.26 -6.35
CA TYR A 587 4.03 2.56 -6.94
C TYR A 587 4.41 3.12 -8.32
N GLU A 588 3.41 3.55 -9.10
CA GLU A 588 3.64 4.19 -10.41
C GLU A 588 4.10 5.65 -10.26
N ARG A 589 3.57 6.39 -9.29
CA ARG A 589 3.76 7.85 -9.18
C ARG A 589 4.96 8.26 -8.32
N LEU A 590 5.16 7.65 -7.15
CA LEU A 590 6.21 8.05 -6.21
C LEU A 590 7.64 8.05 -6.80
N PRO A 591 8.05 7.11 -7.66
CA PRO A 591 9.38 7.15 -8.27
C PRO A 591 9.66 8.42 -9.10
N THR A 592 8.62 9.11 -9.57
CA THR A 592 8.75 10.35 -10.36
C THR A 592 9.19 11.56 -9.52
N TYR A 593 9.06 11.48 -8.19
CA TYR A 593 9.48 12.52 -7.25
C TYR A 593 10.97 12.43 -6.90
N LEU A 594 11.68 11.38 -7.33
CA LEU A 594 13.12 11.29 -7.12
C LEU A 594 13.85 12.29 -8.04
N PRO A 595 14.63 13.22 -7.46
CA PRO A 595 15.32 14.22 -8.25
C PRO A 595 16.42 13.57 -9.09
N LYS A 596 16.32 13.67 -10.42
CA LYS A 596 17.33 13.13 -11.34
C LYS A 596 18.55 14.05 -11.47
N LYS A 597 18.43 15.32 -11.07
CA LYS A 597 19.48 16.33 -11.18
C LYS A 597 19.48 17.24 -9.95
N VAL A 598 20.67 17.57 -9.47
CA VAL A 598 20.90 18.58 -8.44
C VAL A 598 21.29 19.89 -9.12
N VAL A 599 20.60 20.96 -8.77
CA VAL A 599 20.86 22.34 -9.22
C VAL A 599 21.55 23.06 -8.08
N SER A 600 22.85 23.31 -8.26
CA SER A 600 23.67 23.96 -7.24
C SER A 600 23.77 25.47 -7.46
N PHE A 601 23.53 26.23 -6.39
CA PHE A 601 23.70 27.66 -6.31
C PHE A 601 24.94 27.93 -5.47
N HIS A 602 25.91 28.66 -6.01
CA HIS A 602 27.14 29.00 -5.30
C HIS A 602 27.14 30.52 -5.14
N CYS A 603 27.20 30.99 -3.89
CA CYS A 603 27.05 32.41 -3.60
C CYS A 603 27.93 32.84 -2.42
N THR A 604 28.04 34.16 -2.23
CA THR A 604 28.48 34.74 -0.96
C THR A 604 27.28 34.83 -0.02
N LEU A 605 27.48 34.72 1.30
CA LEU A 605 26.42 34.99 2.27
C LEU A 605 25.77 36.36 2.01
N TYR A 606 24.44 36.44 2.09
CA TYR A 606 23.59 37.59 1.77
C TYR A 606 23.39 37.90 0.27
N ASP A 607 24.13 37.25 -0.63
CA ASP A 607 23.89 37.42 -2.06
C ASP A 607 22.62 36.67 -2.49
N THR A 608 22.03 37.16 -3.58
CA THR A 608 20.96 36.49 -4.30
C THR A 608 21.48 35.99 -5.64
N VAL A 609 21.21 34.72 -5.97
CA VAL A 609 21.66 34.09 -7.23
C VAL A 609 20.47 33.54 -7.99
N LEU A 610 20.47 33.76 -9.30
CA LEU A 610 19.49 33.20 -10.23
C LEU A 610 20.09 32.01 -10.98
N ARG A 611 19.29 30.94 -11.15
CA ARG A 611 19.62 29.83 -12.05
C ARG A 611 18.43 29.49 -12.94
N GLU A 612 18.75 29.20 -14.18
CA GLU A 612 17.79 28.81 -15.21
C GLU A 612 17.77 27.28 -15.37
N ILE A 613 16.58 26.71 -15.38
CA ILE A 613 16.30 25.29 -15.56
C ILE A 613 15.51 25.14 -16.85
N LEU A 614 16.14 24.55 -17.87
CA LEU A 614 15.49 24.27 -19.15
C LEU A 614 14.66 22.98 -19.06
N VAL A 615 13.36 23.08 -19.33
CA VAL A 615 12.41 21.95 -19.34
C VAL A 615 11.88 21.76 -20.76
N LYS A 616 12.05 20.55 -21.30
CA LYS A 616 11.62 20.20 -22.66
C LYS A 616 10.34 19.36 -22.63
N ASN A 617 9.41 19.64 -23.54
CA ASN A 617 8.23 18.82 -23.79
C ASN A 617 8.42 17.99 -25.07
N PRO A 618 8.71 16.68 -24.97
CA PRO A 618 8.81 15.80 -26.14
C PRO A 618 7.44 15.39 -26.71
N SER A 619 6.35 15.65 -25.99
CA SER A 619 4.99 15.25 -26.36
C SER A 619 4.44 16.06 -27.54
N THR A 620 3.47 15.46 -28.23
CA THR A 620 2.62 16.14 -29.21
C THR A 620 1.47 16.92 -28.57
N LYS A 621 1.27 16.80 -27.26
CA LYS A 621 0.26 17.52 -26.47
C LYS A 621 0.91 18.58 -25.60
N THR A 622 0.16 19.64 -25.30
CA THR A 622 0.56 20.68 -24.34
C THR A 622 0.62 20.08 -22.94
N LEU A 623 1.67 20.39 -22.18
CA LEU A 623 1.81 19.96 -20.79
C LEU A 623 1.61 21.15 -19.85
N VAL A 624 0.80 20.96 -18.81
CA VAL A 624 0.56 21.97 -17.76
C VAL A 624 1.04 21.40 -16.43
N TYR A 625 1.90 22.16 -15.76
CA TYR A 625 2.47 21.83 -14.47
C TYR A 625 2.14 22.89 -13.43
N ASN A 626 1.93 22.46 -12.19
CA ASN A 626 1.99 23.30 -11.01
C ASN A 626 3.41 23.23 -10.46
N ALA A 627 4.12 24.34 -10.48
CA ALA A 627 5.45 24.47 -9.90
C ALA A 627 5.31 24.77 -8.41
N ALA A 628 5.94 23.94 -7.57
CA ALA A 628 6.00 24.13 -6.13
C ALA A 628 7.43 23.90 -5.65
N ILE A 629 7.93 24.80 -4.80
CA ILE A 629 9.18 24.57 -4.08
C ILE A 629 8.80 24.06 -2.69
N ILE A 630 9.33 22.89 -2.32
CA ILE A 630 9.02 22.23 -1.05
C ILE A 630 10.33 21.81 -0.39
N GLY A 631 10.43 21.98 0.92
CA GLY A 631 11.60 21.59 1.68
C GLY A 631 11.79 22.42 2.94
N ARG A 632 12.81 22.06 3.72
CA ARG A 632 13.15 22.73 4.97
C ARG A 632 13.48 24.21 4.76
N ASP A 633 14.23 24.51 3.69
CA ASP A 633 14.75 25.85 3.41
C ASP A 633 13.97 26.53 2.28
N VAL A 634 12.67 26.21 2.14
CA VAL A 634 11.81 26.74 1.06
C VAL A 634 11.81 28.27 0.99
N ASP A 635 11.83 28.94 2.13
CA ASP A 635 11.82 30.41 2.22
C ASP A 635 13.08 31.06 1.60
N ASP A 636 14.16 30.29 1.40
CA ASP A 636 15.39 30.78 0.76
C ASP A 636 15.30 30.71 -0.78
N PHE A 637 14.30 30.02 -1.33
CA PHE A 637 14.12 29.82 -2.76
C PHE A 637 12.80 30.40 -3.26
N SER A 638 12.82 31.04 -4.42
CA SER A 638 11.60 31.56 -5.06
C SER A 638 11.65 31.42 -6.57
N LEU A 639 10.47 31.39 -7.19
CA LEU A 639 10.33 31.43 -8.65
C LEU A 639 10.17 32.87 -9.09
N THR A 640 10.91 33.29 -10.12
CA THR A 640 10.81 34.67 -10.64
C THR A 640 9.64 34.87 -11.61
N GLN A 641 8.92 33.80 -11.97
CA GLN A 641 7.81 33.84 -12.92
C GLN A 641 6.51 34.26 -12.23
N THR A 642 5.62 34.93 -12.96
CA THR A 642 4.30 35.33 -12.46
C THR A 642 3.35 34.14 -12.44
N GLY A 643 3.20 33.52 -11.26
CA GLY A 643 2.24 32.44 -10.98
C GLY A 643 2.86 31.04 -10.98
N ASP A 644 2.16 30.10 -10.34
CA ASP A 644 2.66 28.75 -10.07
C ASP A 644 2.41 27.76 -11.23
N VAL A 645 1.85 28.23 -12.36
CA VAL A 645 1.46 27.36 -13.47
C VAL A 645 2.43 27.50 -14.64
N VAL A 646 3.11 26.41 -14.97
CA VAL A 646 4.05 26.32 -16.09
C VAL A 646 3.40 25.56 -17.24
N THR A 647 3.19 26.22 -18.38
CA THR A 647 2.60 25.60 -19.57
C THR A 647 3.67 25.44 -20.65
N ILE A 648 3.83 24.21 -21.16
CA ILE A 648 4.82 23.87 -22.19
C ILE A 648 4.11 23.37 -23.43
N SER A 649 4.24 24.11 -24.53
CA SER A 649 3.66 23.75 -25.84
C SER A 649 4.22 22.43 -26.37
N PRO A 650 3.51 21.77 -27.32
CA PRO A 650 4.01 20.55 -27.95
C PRO A 650 5.37 20.75 -28.60
N ARG A 651 6.30 19.80 -28.40
CA ARG A 651 7.64 19.81 -29.01
C ARG A 651 8.44 21.09 -28.75
N SER A 652 8.17 21.80 -27.65
CA SER A 652 8.87 23.03 -27.28
C SER A 652 9.64 22.88 -25.97
N GLU A 653 10.34 23.94 -25.58
CA GLU A 653 11.03 24.04 -24.29
C GLU A 653 10.71 25.37 -23.60
N ILE A 654 10.77 25.38 -22.28
CA ILE A 654 10.59 26.57 -21.45
C ILE A 654 11.72 26.65 -20.43
N THR A 655 12.12 27.86 -20.08
CA THR A 655 13.12 28.11 -19.03
C THR A 655 12.42 28.52 -17.75
N ILE A 656 12.69 27.81 -16.66
CA ILE A 656 12.23 28.12 -15.31
C ILE A 656 13.38 28.74 -14.53
N THR A 657 13.21 29.97 -14.06
CA THR A 657 14.25 30.68 -13.32
C THR A 657 13.95 30.62 -11.82
N VAL A 658 14.90 30.02 -11.09
CA VAL A 658 14.85 29.88 -9.64
C VAL A 658 15.83 30.87 -9.03
N GLN A 659 15.36 31.61 -8.04
CA GLN A 659 16.13 32.54 -7.23
C GLN A 659 16.47 31.89 -5.88
N PHE A 660 17.73 31.98 -5.48
CA PHE A 660 18.20 31.59 -4.15
C PHE A 660 18.73 32.82 -3.40
N ALA A 661 18.20 33.10 -2.22
CA ALA A 661 18.63 34.18 -1.34
C ALA A 661 19.31 33.59 -0.09
N SER A 662 20.61 33.81 0.07
CA SER A 662 21.36 33.21 1.17
C SER A 662 21.16 33.96 2.49
N ARG A 663 20.68 33.26 3.52
CA ARG A 663 20.54 33.78 4.89
C ARG A 663 21.43 33.07 5.93
N PHE A 664 21.91 31.87 5.60
CA PHE A 664 22.67 31.00 6.52
C PHE A 664 23.96 30.49 5.87
N LEU A 665 25.01 30.25 6.68
CA LEU A 665 26.26 29.63 6.25
C LEU A 665 26.13 28.13 5.95
N ARG A 666 25.18 27.44 6.60
CA ARG A 666 24.89 26.04 6.29
C ARG A 666 24.33 25.91 4.88
N PRO A 667 24.59 24.81 4.17
CA PRO A 667 23.92 24.55 2.90
C PRO A 667 22.40 24.57 3.07
N ALA A 668 21.71 25.23 2.15
CA ALA A 668 20.26 25.27 2.06
C ALA A 668 19.78 24.18 1.10
N GLU A 669 18.74 23.43 1.48
CA GLU A 669 18.21 22.31 0.69
C GLU A 669 16.70 22.43 0.50
N ALA A 670 16.26 22.36 -0.75
CA ALA A 670 14.86 22.33 -1.16
C ALA A 670 14.68 21.47 -2.41
N SER A 671 13.44 21.20 -2.79
CA SER A 671 13.06 20.50 -4.03
C SER A 671 12.09 21.33 -4.83
N LEU A 672 12.36 21.52 -6.12
CA LEU A 672 11.40 22.06 -7.07
C LEU A 672 10.64 20.90 -7.71
N LEU A 673 9.33 20.89 -7.53
CA LEU A 673 8.42 19.93 -8.14
C LEU A 673 7.60 20.62 -9.22
N LEU A 674 7.52 20.01 -10.39
CA LEU A 674 6.58 20.36 -11.45
C LEU A 674 5.54 19.24 -11.50
N ILE A 675 4.44 19.42 -10.77
CA ILE A 675 3.37 18.44 -10.62
C ILE A 675 2.39 18.63 -11.78
N SER A 676 2.19 17.60 -12.60
CA SER A 676 1.28 17.77 -13.74
C SER A 676 -0.16 17.87 -13.28
N LYS A 677 -0.90 18.86 -13.80
CA LYS A 677 -2.34 18.99 -13.57
C LYS A 677 -3.10 18.34 -14.73
N PRO A 678 -3.81 17.22 -14.52
CA PRO A 678 -4.71 16.68 -15.52
C PRO A 678 -5.98 17.55 -15.54
N LYS A 679 -5.99 18.63 -16.32
CA LYS A 679 -7.25 19.27 -16.74
C LYS A 679 -7.51 18.89 -18.19
N ASN A 680 -8.40 17.90 -18.38
CA ASN A 680 -8.95 17.42 -19.66
C ASN A 680 -7.93 16.90 -20.70
N THR A 681 -6.69 16.59 -20.31
CA THR A 681 -5.69 15.98 -21.20
C THR A 681 -4.67 15.15 -20.40
N PHE A 682 -3.99 14.23 -21.10
CA PHE A 682 -2.84 13.47 -20.59
C PHE A 682 -1.87 14.36 -19.82
N GLY A 683 -1.78 14.16 -18.51
CA GLY A 683 -0.80 14.81 -17.65
C GLY A 683 0.62 14.34 -17.99
N GLY A 684 1.58 15.25 -17.99
CA GLY A 684 3.00 14.92 -18.08
C GLY A 684 3.48 14.19 -16.82
N THR A 685 4.63 13.52 -16.91
CA THR A 685 5.27 12.96 -15.72
C THR A 685 5.73 14.08 -14.79
N THR A 686 5.48 13.96 -13.48
CA THR A 686 6.02 14.90 -12.50
C THR A 686 7.55 15.00 -12.64
N LEU A 687 8.07 16.23 -12.61
CA LEU A 687 9.51 16.47 -12.66
C LEU A 687 9.98 17.01 -11.31
N ALA A 688 11.02 16.38 -10.76
CA ALA A 688 11.63 16.79 -9.51
C ALA A 688 13.09 17.22 -9.72
N PHE A 689 13.46 18.36 -9.14
CA PHE A 689 14.83 18.88 -9.11
C PHE A 689 15.25 19.14 -7.67
N SER A 690 16.42 18.67 -7.29
CA SER A 690 17.00 19.01 -5.99
C SER A 690 17.70 20.37 -6.11
N LEU A 691 17.37 21.30 -5.22
CA LEU A 691 17.96 22.63 -5.15
C LEU A 691 18.93 22.65 -3.97
N ARG A 692 20.18 23.03 -4.22
CA ARG A 692 21.22 23.09 -3.18
C ARG A 692 21.94 24.43 -3.19
N GLY A 693 21.71 25.24 -2.18
CA GLY A 693 22.39 26.51 -1.95
C GLY A 693 23.64 26.33 -1.12
N GLU A 694 24.81 26.65 -1.67
CA GLU A 694 26.09 26.57 -0.96
C GLU A 694 26.73 27.96 -0.87
N VAL A 695 27.02 28.35 0.37
CA VAL A 695 27.78 29.58 0.65
C VAL A 695 29.26 29.25 0.61
N VAL A 696 29.94 29.75 -0.43
CA VAL A 696 31.38 29.50 -0.64
C VAL A 696 32.23 30.53 0.12
N TYR A 697 31.73 31.76 0.18
CA TYR A 697 32.39 32.89 0.82
C TYR A 697 31.41 33.64 1.72
N PHE A 698 31.90 34.35 2.72
CA PHE A 698 31.08 35.31 3.46
C PHE A 698 31.79 36.65 3.57
N LYS A 699 31.00 37.72 3.61
CA LYS A 699 31.46 39.08 3.92
C LYS A 699 30.87 39.47 5.27
N ALA A 700 31.74 39.83 6.21
CA ALA A 700 31.29 40.37 7.49
C ALA A 700 30.64 41.74 7.29
N PHE A 701 29.60 42.04 8.07
CA PHE A 701 28.94 43.35 8.07
C PHE A 701 29.91 44.45 8.51
N ASP A 702 30.74 44.17 9.51
CA ASP A 702 31.80 45.07 9.96
C ASP A 702 33.04 44.33 10.46
N ILE A 703 34.19 45.00 10.39
CA ILE A 703 35.48 44.54 10.90
C ILE A 703 35.99 45.53 11.96
N ILE A 704 35.72 45.20 13.22
CA ILE A 704 36.06 46.01 14.39
C ILE A 704 37.53 45.78 14.73
N LYS A 705 38.32 46.85 14.91
CA LYS A 705 39.73 46.75 15.27
C LYS A 705 39.93 47.13 16.73
N CYS A 706 40.63 46.29 17.49
CA CYS A 706 41.01 46.58 18.87
C CYS A 706 42.49 46.29 19.11
N LYS A 707 43.06 46.91 20.14
CA LYS A 707 44.44 46.72 20.57
C LYS A 707 44.48 46.68 22.08
N SER A 708 45.30 45.80 22.64
CA SER A 708 45.53 45.73 24.09
C SER A 708 46.96 45.30 24.38
N PRO A 709 47.62 45.84 25.42
CA PRO A 709 48.84 45.25 25.98
C PRO A 709 48.62 43.78 26.36
N CYS A 710 49.63 42.94 26.16
CA CYS A 710 49.57 41.56 26.64
C CYS A 710 49.25 41.51 28.15
N TYR A 711 48.45 40.53 28.56
CA TYR A 711 47.99 40.30 29.94
C TYR A 711 47.01 41.34 30.48
N THR A 712 46.56 42.29 29.66
CA THR A 712 45.51 43.26 30.01
C THR A 712 44.27 43.00 29.16
N TRP A 713 43.10 42.82 29.77
CA TRP A 713 41.85 42.69 29.03
C TRP A 713 41.25 44.06 28.75
N THR A 714 40.69 44.23 27.55
CA THR A 714 40.00 45.46 27.13
C THR A 714 38.59 45.12 26.69
N LYS A 715 37.63 45.99 27.06
CA LYS A 715 36.24 45.86 26.63
C LYS A 715 36.11 46.44 25.22
N VAL A 716 35.55 45.65 24.33
CA VAL A 716 35.29 45.95 22.92
C VAL A 716 33.78 45.93 22.72
N THR A 717 33.21 47.06 22.33
CA THR A 717 31.79 47.17 21.99
C THR A 717 31.62 46.96 20.49
N VAL A 718 30.81 45.97 20.12
CA VAL A 718 30.45 45.65 18.74
C VAL A 718 29.01 46.10 18.52
N ASN A 719 28.81 47.10 17.67
CA ASN A 719 27.47 47.56 17.31
C ASN A 719 26.89 46.63 16.24
N VAL A 720 25.94 45.78 16.65
CA VAL A 720 25.28 44.81 15.79
C VAL A 720 23.98 45.40 15.29
N LYS A 721 23.79 45.44 13.97
CA LYS A 721 22.55 45.90 13.32
C LYS A 721 21.80 44.72 12.74
N ASN A 722 20.50 44.64 12.99
CA ASN A 722 19.63 43.72 12.29
C ASN A 722 19.39 44.23 10.88
N HIS A 723 19.79 43.46 9.87
CA HIS A 723 19.58 43.83 8.46
C HIS A 723 18.32 43.18 7.88
N PHE A 724 17.59 42.41 8.70
CA PHE A 724 16.33 41.78 8.33
C PHE A 724 15.15 42.61 8.86
N HIS A 725 14.00 42.50 8.19
CA HIS A 725 12.77 43.22 8.54
C HIS A 725 11.97 42.55 9.68
N THR A 726 12.55 41.55 10.35
CA THR A 726 11.89 40.78 11.41
C THR A 726 12.70 40.89 12.69
N ALA A 727 12.03 41.26 13.79
CA ALA A 727 12.63 41.28 15.12
C ALA A 727 12.77 39.86 15.68
N GLY A 728 13.80 39.61 16.50
CA GLY A 728 13.93 38.33 17.17
C GLY A 728 15.19 38.17 18.01
N ASP A 729 15.24 37.07 18.75
CA ASP A 729 16.38 36.69 19.57
C ASP A 729 17.43 35.93 18.74
N PHE A 730 18.65 36.44 18.73
CA PHE A 730 19.78 35.79 18.08
C PHE A 730 20.69 35.14 19.12
N SER A 731 21.07 33.88 18.88
CA SER A 731 22.12 33.23 19.68
C SER A 731 23.50 33.71 19.23
N VAL A 732 24.37 34.05 20.18
CA VAL A 732 25.68 34.64 19.89
C VAL A 732 26.77 33.60 20.07
N ALA A 733 27.54 33.34 19.02
CA ALA A 733 28.72 32.49 19.04
C ALA A 733 29.97 33.29 18.65
N ALA A 734 30.99 33.29 19.52
CA ALA A 734 32.26 33.98 19.29
C ALA A 734 33.40 32.96 19.12
N ASN A 735 33.87 32.79 17.89
CA ASN A 735 34.90 31.81 17.52
C ASN A 735 36.23 32.49 17.23
N ASN A 736 37.28 32.10 17.96
CA ASN A 736 38.63 32.64 17.79
C ASN A 736 39.38 31.92 16.68
N SER A 737 40.10 32.69 15.86
CA SER A 737 40.77 32.17 14.67
C SER A 737 42.14 32.82 14.43
N ILE A 738 43.00 32.10 13.72
CA ILE A 738 44.40 32.44 13.39
C ILE A 738 44.55 33.00 11.96
N TYR A 739 43.46 33.18 11.19
CA TYR A 739 43.56 33.52 9.77
C TYR A 739 44.43 34.76 9.49
N LYS A 740 45.30 34.66 8.48
CA LYS A 740 46.28 35.69 8.11
C LYS A 740 45.79 36.70 7.04
N SER A 741 44.59 36.56 6.48
CA SER A 741 44.10 37.43 5.40
C SER A 741 42.63 37.76 5.52
N ALA A 742 42.27 39.02 5.22
CA ALA A 742 40.94 39.61 5.38
C ALA A 742 40.11 39.66 4.08
N ARG A 743 40.52 38.97 3.01
CA ARG A 743 39.93 39.17 1.66
C ARG A 743 39.01 38.08 1.13
N SER A 744 38.89 36.93 1.80
CA SER A 744 37.83 35.96 1.56
C SER A 744 38.00 34.81 2.54
N PHE A 745 37.06 34.63 3.46
CA PHE A 745 37.01 33.43 4.27
C PHE A 745 36.29 32.36 3.43
N SER A 746 37.01 31.34 2.99
CA SER A 746 36.39 30.18 2.35
C SER A 746 35.76 29.32 3.44
N TYR A 747 34.47 29.01 3.27
CA TYR A 747 33.77 28.09 4.16
C TYR A 747 34.10 26.66 3.72
N SER A 748 35.11 26.04 4.33
CA SER A 748 35.15 24.57 4.37
C SER A 748 34.52 24.14 5.68
N GLY A 749 33.55 23.21 5.66
CA GLY A 749 32.81 22.75 6.85
C GLY A 749 33.69 22.19 7.98
N ASN A 750 34.99 22.01 7.73
CA ASN A 750 35.99 21.60 8.72
C ASN A 750 36.87 22.74 9.25
N ALA A 751 36.89 23.92 8.62
CA ALA A 751 37.75 25.03 9.02
C ALA A 751 37.30 25.71 10.32
N LEU A 752 35.98 25.89 10.51
CA LEU A 752 35.41 26.51 11.72
C LEU A 752 35.15 25.53 12.87
N LYS A 753 35.30 24.22 12.64
CA LYS A 753 35.25 23.17 13.70
C LYS A 753 36.55 23.03 14.50
N THR A 754 37.55 23.87 14.25
CA THR A 754 38.84 23.83 14.96
C THR A 754 38.80 24.59 16.29
N SER A 755 37.95 24.18 17.22
CA SER A 755 38.00 24.68 18.60
C SER A 755 38.10 23.59 19.67
N ILE A 756 38.28 22.32 19.29
CA ILE A 756 38.46 21.22 20.27
C ILE A 756 39.92 20.71 20.33
N THR A 757 40.79 21.08 19.38
CA THR A 757 42.20 20.63 19.33
C THR A 757 43.21 21.78 19.24
N SER A 758 42.80 22.99 19.61
CA SER A 758 43.65 24.17 19.57
C SER A 758 44.57 24.22 20.80
N THR A 759 45.87 24.09 20.59
CA THR A 759 46.94 24.26 21.60
C THR A 759 47.14 25.72 22.06
N PHE A 760 46.18 26.62 21.81
CA PHE A 760 46.29 28.05 22.14
C PHE A 760 45.19 28.55 23.08
N ILE A 761 45.56 29.52 23.93
CA ILE A 761 44.66 30.16 24.90
C ILE A 761 43.66 31.07 24.16
N LYS A 762 42.37 30.96 24.49
CA LYS A 762 41.29 31.82 23.98
C LYS A 762 41.60 33.29 24.34
N GLU A 763 41.55 34.21 23.38
CA GLU A 763 41.88 35.64 23.62
C GLU A 763 40.68 36.59 23.54
N PHE A 764 39.55 36.13 22.98
CA PHE A 764 38.29 36.88 23.01
C PHE A 764 37.23 36.12 23.79
N PHE A 765 36.49 36.86 24.62
CA PHE A 765 35.47 36.33 25.52
C PHE A 765 34.18 37.13 25.36
N CYS A 766 33.06 36.44 25.12
CA CYS A 766 31.72 37.01 25.04
C CYS A 766 30.86 36.37 26.12
N SER A 767 30.37 37.17 27.06
CA SER A 767 29.49 36.70 28.14
C SER A 767 28.02 36.68 27.70
N THR A 768 27.68 37.42 26.64
CA THR A 768 26.32 37.47 26.09
C THR A 768 26.07 36.23 25.24
N ARG A 769 25.07 35.41 25.62
CA ARG A 769 24.67 34.20 24.88
C ARG A 769 23.54 34.44 23.88
N THR A 770 22.69 35.41 24.16
CA THR A 770 21.53 35.78 23.33
C THR A 770 21.41 37.30 23.25
N LEU A 771 21.02 37.81 22.09
CA LEU A 771 20.81 39.23 21.86
C LEU A 771 19.48 39.43 21.12
N HIS A 772 18.55 40.16 21.74
CA HIS A 772 17.32 40.59 21.07
C HIS A 772 17.64 41.76 20.14
N LEU A 773 17.19 41.69 18.89
CA LEU A 773 17.33 42.78 17.94
C LEU A 773 15.97 43.06 17.29
N GLU A 774 15.53 44.32 17.40
CA GLU A 774 14.37 44.83 16.66
C GLU A 774 14.68 44.91 15.16
N ALA A 775 13.64 45.01 14.33
CA ALA A 775 13.80 45.13 12.88
C ALA A 775 14.57 46.40 12.52
N GLU A 776 15.63 46.28 11.72
CA GLU A 776 16.49 47.39 11.27
C GLU A 776 17.22 48.21 12.35
N GLU A 777 17.05 47.87 13.63
CA GLU A 777 17.72 48.55 14.74
C GLU A 777 19.10 47.97 15.07
N SER A 778 19.86 48.72 15.86
CA SER A 778 21.20 48.33 16.32
C SER A 778 21.25 48.14 17.83
N SER A 779 21.96 47.12 18.29
CA SER A 779 22.25 46.87 19.71
C SER A 779 23.75 46.67 19.92
N SER A 780 24.22 46.89 21.14
CA SER A 780 25.63 46.80 21.49
C SER A 780 25.96 45.46 22.13
N LEU A 781 26.83 44.67 21.48
CA LEU A 781 27.39 43.44 22.02
C LEU A 781 28.73 43.75 22.70
N GLN A 782 28.92 43.27 23.93
CA GLN A 782 30.15 43.49 24.69
C GLN A 782 31.06 42.26 24.63
N LEU A 783 32.30 42.47 24.20
CA LEU A 783 33.34 41.45 24.05
C LEU A 783 34.58 41.88 24.85
N TYR A 784 35.29 40.95 25.47
CA TYR A 784 36.59 41.21 26.09
C TYR A 784 37.71 40.66 25.23
N TYR A 785 38.74 41.47 24.96
CA TYR A 785 39.97 41.06 24.28
C TYR A 785 41.15 41.05 25.25
N LEU A 786 41.76 39.88 25.44
CA LEU A 786 42.90 39.60 26.32
C LEU A 786 44.01 38.86 25.54
N PRO A 787 45.01 39.58 25.01
CA PRO A 787 46.13 38.96 24.32
C PRO A 787 47.16 38.37 25.29
N PHE A 788 47.67 37.17 24.98
CA PHE A 788 48.80 36.57 25.71
C PHE A 788 50.13 36.70 24.98
N ASN A 789 50.11 36.98 23.66
CA ASN A 789 51.29 37.16 22.83
C ASN A 789 51.20 38.41 21.92
N ILE A 790 52.33 38.89 21.41
CA ILE A 790 52.41 40.04 20.51
C ILE A 790 52.11 39.59 19.07
N HIS A 791 50.83 39.52 18.73
CA HIS A 791 50.36 39.04 17.43
C HIS A 791 48.97 39.61 17.10
N ILE A 792 48.49 39.34 15.89
CA ILE A 792 47.14 39.67 15.47
C ILE A 792 46.27 38.42 15.60
N ARG A 793 45.11 38.56 16.23
CA ARG A 793 44.07 37.54 16.29
C ARG A 793 42.77 38.06 15.71
N TYR A 794 41.98 37.13 15.19
CA TYR A 794 40.64 37.41 14.70
C TYR A 794 39.62 36.63 15.52
N CYS A 795 38.50 37.27 15.81
CA CYS A 795 37.31 36.63 16.36
C CYS A 795 36.18 36.79 15.34
N VAL A 796 35.53 35.69 14.96
CA VAL A 796 34.32 35.72 14.14
C VAL A 796 33.14 35.60 15.10
N ILE A 797 32.29 36.62 15.11
CA ILE A 797 31.06 36.65 15.87
C ILE A 797 29.93 36.29 14.91
N ILE A 798 29.21 35.23 15.21
CA ILE A 798 28.05 34.76 14.46
C ILE A 798 26.84 34.92 15.38
N LEU A 799 25.90 35.76 14.97
CA LEU A 799 24.58 35.84 15.60
C LEU A 799 23.62 35.03 14.74
N SER A 800 23.03 33.96 15.28
CA SER A 800 22.17 33.06 14.52
C SER A 800 20.76 33.00 15.09
N ASN A 801 19.77 33.10 14.21
CA ASN A 801 18.36 32.83 14.50
C ASN A 801 17.83 31.88 13.43
N GLN A 802 17.21 30.77 13.84
CA GLN A 802 16.79 29.69 12.93
C GLN A 802 15.78 30.11 11.86
N LYS A 803 14.99 31.17 12.09
CA LYS A 803 13.96 31.65 11.15
C LYS A 803 14.40 32.90 10.37
N ILE A 804 15.18 33.76 11.00
CA ILE A 804 15.53 35.06 10.43
C ILE A 804 16.78 34.95 9.55
N GLY A 805 17.87 34.38 10.07
CA GLY A 805 19.17 34.31 9.39
C GLY A 805 20.35 34.41 10.34
N GLU A 806 21.55 34.54 9.76
CA GLU A 806 22.81 34.74 10.48
C GLU A 806 23.39 36.14 10.21
N LEU A 807 23.98 36.77 11.23
CA LEU A 807 24.73 38.02 11.10
C LEU A 807 26.19 37.76 11.48
N ILE A 808 27.12 38.13 10.60
CA ILE A 808 28.56 37.88 10.79
C ILE A 808 29.31 39.19 11.00
N TYR A 809 30.05 39.25 12.09
CA TYR A 809 30.96 40.34 12.44
C TYR A 809 32.36 39.78 12.70
N ILE A 810 33.39 40.58 12.43
CA ILE A 810 34.78 40.18 12.70
C ILE A 810 35.43 41.19 13.63
N VAL A 811 36.09 40.72 14.67
CA VAL A 811 36.95 41.54 15.53
C VAL A 811 38.41 41.19 15.28
N LYS A 812 39.21 42.18 14.88
CA LYS A 812 40.66 42.09 14.69
C LYS A 812 41.37 42.69 15.89
N GLY A 813 41.93 41.84 16.73
CA GLY A 813 42.71 42.22 17.91
C GLY A 813 44.21 42.22 17.61
N LYS A 814 44.93 43.25 18.05
CA LYS A 814 46.40 43.30 18.02
C LYS A 814 46.97 43.37 19.44
N GLY A 815 47.70 42.33 19.83
CA GLY A 815 48.48 42.31 21.06
C GLY A 815 49.66 43.27 20.98
N LEU A 816 49.77 44.17 21.95
CA LEU A 816 50.88 45.10 22.12
C LEU A 816 51.85 44.56 23.17
N ARG A 817 53.02 45.20 23.30
CA ARG A 817 53.98 44.84 24.35
C ARG A 817 53.29 44.91 25.73
N PRO A 818 53.55 43.94 26.63
CA PRO A 818 52.97 43.97 27.97
C PRO A 818 53.37 45.25 28.69
N LEU A 819 52.52 45.68 29.63
CA LEU A 819 52.86 46.81 30.50
C LEU A 819 54.07 46.43 31.39
N PRO A 820 54.95 47.38 31.72
CA PRO A 820 56.05 47.13 32.64
C PRO A 820 55.55 46.59 33.99
N SER A 821 56.22 45.57 34.53
CA SER A 821 55.93 45.04 35.87
C SER A 821 56.37 46.04 36.95
N LYS A 822 55.58 46.18 38.01
CA LYS A 822 55.97 46.96 39.20
C LYS A 822 57.22 46.33 39.83
N PHE A 823 58.17 47.15 40.28
CA PHE A 823 59.27 46.68 41.10
C PHE A 823 58.79 46.43 42.53
N ILE A 824 59.36 45.44 43.21
CA ILE A 824 59.11 45.22 44.63
C ILE A 824 59.70 46.42 45.38
N PRO A 825 58.95 47.08 46.30
CA PRO A 825 59.48 48.19 47.08
C PRO A 825 60.77 47.80 47.77
N LEU A 826 61.87 48.49 47.44
CA LEU A 826 63.14 48.34 48.14
C LEU A 826 63.03 49.11 49.46
N SER A 827 62.97 48.40 50.58
CA SER A 827 63.16 49.01 51.90
C SER A 827 64.63 49.41 52.01
N TYR A 828 64.95 50.67 51.72
CA TYR A 828 66.30 51.20 51.95
C TYR A 828 66.60 51.19 53.45
N SER A 829 67.51 50.32 53.88
CA SER A 829 67.97 50.27 55.26
C SER A 829 69.17 51.19 55.48
N HIS A 830 69.07 52.48 55.16
CA HIS A 830 69.96 53.51 55.70
C HIS A 830 69.23 54.85 55.80
N PRO A 831 69.15 55.48 57.00
CA PRO A 831 68.61 56.83 57.12
C PRO A 831 69.67 57.82 56.64
N LEU A 832 69.39 58.55 55.57
CA LEU A 832 70.20 59.72 55.21
C LEU A 832 69.45 61.00 55.60
N ASN A 833 70.23 61.85 56.26
CA ASN A 833 69.88 63.08 56.92
C ASN A 833 69.31 64.12 55.93
N TYR A 834 68.37 64.92 56.44
CA TYR A 834 67.57 65.93 55.76
C TYR A 834 68.32 66.89 54.83
N GLY A 835 67.64 67.32 53.76
CA GLY A 835 68.10 68.48 53.00
C GLY A 835 67.32 68.96 51.78
N THR A 836 66.02 68.69 51.57
CA THR A 836 65.12 69.58 50.78
C THR A 836 63.63 69.19 50.90
N THR A 837 62.77 70.16 50.60
CA THR A 837 61.40 70.42 51.08
C THR A 837 60.27 69.49 50.62
N PRO A 838 59.13 69.48 51.34
CA PRO A 838 58.06 68.51 51.21
C PRO A 838 56.96 69.01 50.25
N GLU A 839 56.87 68.46 49.05
CA GLU A 839 55.64 68.50 48.24
C GLU A 839 55.85 67.62 47.00
N GLU A 840 55.74 66.33 47.23
CA GLU A 840 55.29 65.28 46.30
C GLU A 840 55.48 64.01 47.12
N GLU A 841 54.40 63.50 47.71
CA GLU A 841 54.33 62.08 48.03
C GLU A 841 54.67 61.36 46.72
N LEU A 842 55.93 60.94 46.58
CA LEU A 842 56.38 60.09 45.50
C LEU A 842 55.47 58.87 45.57
N ILE A 843 54.47 58.84 44.70
CA ILE A 843 53.61 57.70 44.52
C ILE A 843 54.55 56.60 44.01
N TRP A 844 54.94 55.66 44.88
CA TRP A 844 55.74 54.48 44.54
C TRP A 844 54.92 53.48 43.69
N GLU A 845 54.20 53.97 42.69
CA GLU A 845 53.43 53.16 41.76
C GLU A 845 54.01 53.12 40.34
N ASP A 846 54.94 54.01 40.00
CA ASP A 846 55.53 54.06 38.67
C ASP A 846 56.64 53.00 38.47
N PRO A 847 56.69 52.32 37.31
CA PRO A 847 57.67 51.27 37.01
C PRO A 847 59.04 51.86 36.61
N ILE A 848 59.47 52.93 37.27
CA ILE A 848 60.70 53.65 36.97
C ILE A 848 61.70 53.40 38.10
N LEU A 849 62.84 52.82 37.75
CA LEU A 849 63.97 52.67 38.68
C LEU A 849 64.73 53.99 38.73
N TYR A 850 64.58 54.74 39.82
CA TYR A 850 65.37 55.95 40.07
C TYR A 850 66.73 55.54 40.65
N VAL A 851 67.79 55.83 39.91
CA VAL A 851 69.16 55.52 40.29
C VAL A 851 69.88 56.83 40.61
N ASN A 852 70.35 56.99 41.84
CA ASN A 852 71.15 58.15 42.24
C ASN A 852 72.53 57.66 42.72
N CYS A 853 73.60 58.22 42.15
CA CYS A 853 74.99 57.82 42.43
C CYS A 853 75.90 59.05 42.39
N GLU A 854 76.94 59.08 43.24
CA GLU A 854 77.95 60.14 43.24
C GLU A 854 78.93 59.99 42.07
N LEU A 855 79.58 61.10 41.69
CA LEU A 855 80.51 61.14 40.55
C LEU A 855 81.70 60.19 40.79
N ASN A 856 81.97 59.30 39.82
CA ASN A 856 83.00 58.25 39.86
C ASN A 856 82.76 57.09 40.86
N GLN A 857 81.55 56.90 41.37
CA GLN A 857 81.17 55.67 42.10
C GLN A 857 80.46 54.66 41.20
N THR A 858 80.76 53.38 41.43
CA THR A 858 79.98 52.27 40.89
C THR A 858 78.85 51.96 41.87
N LEU A 859 77.60 52.06 41.42
CA LEU A 859 76.45 51.68 42.22
C LEU A 859 76.12 50.20 41.98
N ASP A 860 76.44 49.35 42.96
CA ASP A 860 76.01 47.96 42.97
C ASP A 860 74.62 47.87 43.58
N MET A 861 73.63 47.48 42.78
CA MET A 861 72.23 47.37 43.20
C MET A 861 71.71 45.94 42.99
N GLU A 862 71.23 45.33 44.08
CA GLU A 862 70.54 44.04 44.00
C GLU A 862 69.08 44.23 43.57
N LEU A 863 68.80 43.95 42.31
CA LEU A 863 67.47 44.07 41.75
C LEU A 863 66.68 42.77 41.97
N LYS A 864 65.67 42.81 42.85
CA LYS A 864 64.79 41.66 43.12
C LYS A 864 63.75 41.52 42.02
N LEU A 865 63.97 40.57 41.11
CA LEU A 865 63.00 40.21 40.08
C LEU A 865 62.00 39.16 40.62
N PRO A 866 60.69 39.41 40.56
CA PRO A 866 59.71 38.38 40.89
C PRO A 866 59.81 37.23 39.87
N LEU A 867 59.92 35.99 40.35
CA LEU A 867 59.94 34.78 39.51
C LEU A 867 58.61 34.55 38.78
N THR A 868 57.51 35.11 39.30
CA THR A 868 56.16 34.98 38.77
C THR A 868 55.69 36.29 38.15
N ASN A 869 55.21 36.24 36.90
CA ASN A 869 54.57 37.38 36.26
C ASN A 869 53.12 37.51 36.74
N GLU A 870 52.89 38.35 37.75
CA GLU A 870 51.58 38.54 38.37
C GLU A 870 50.50 38.98 37.36
N ALA A 871 50.85 39.84 36.40
CA ALA A 871 49.92 40.28 35.35
C ALA A 871 49.47 39.10 34.47
N ARG A 872 50.42 38.22 34.09
CA ARG A 872 50.11 36.99 33.34
C ARG A 872 49.26 36.01 34.17
N GLU A 873 49.55 35.85 35.45
CA GLU A 873 48.76 34.97 36.34
C GLU A 873 47.32 35.47 36.51
N LYS A 874 47.12 36.78 36.70
CA LYS A 874 45.79 37.42 36.74
C LYS A 874 45.04 37.27 35.42
N ALA A 875 45.73 37.43 34.29
CA ALA A 875 45.16 37.21 32.96
C ALA A 875 44.69 35.75 32.76
N LEU A 876 45.47 34.77 33.21
CA LEU A 876 45.10 33.35 33.15
C LEU A 876 43.87 33.05 34.03
N ALA A 877 43.81 33.62 35.23
CA ALA A 877 42.66 33.48 36.12
C ALA A 877 41.38 34.07 35.48
N PHE A 878 41.46 35.27 34.91
CA PHE A 878 40.35 35.89 34.19
C PHE A 878 39.88 35.03 33.01
N ALA A 879 40.81 34.57 32.16
CA ALA A 879 40.50 33.74 31.00
C ALA A 879 39.80 32.43 31.41
N ALA A 880 40.15 31.87 32.56
CA ALA A 880 39.52 30.67 33.08
C ALA A 880 38.10 30.93 33.60
N GLN A 881 37.90 32.01 34.35
CA GLN A 881 36.59 32.41 34.86
C GLN A 881 35.58 32.62 33.73
N GLN A 882 36.00 33.22 32.60
CA GLN A 882 35.13 33.43 31.43
C GLN A 882 34.81 32.15 30.64
N GLN A 883 35.40 31.01 30.99
CA GLN A 883 35.20 29.71 30.36
C GLN A 883 34.60 28.66 31.31
N MET A 884 34.30 29.04 32.55
CA MET A 884 33.58 28.17 33.49
C MET A 884 32.09 28.14 33.18
N SER A 885 31.44 27.02 33.50
CA SER A 885 29.98 26.97 33.57
C SER A 885 29.50 27.82 34.76
N ASP A 886 28.25 28.29 34.69
CA ASP A 886 27.68 29.13 35.75
C ASP A 886 27.70 28.40 37.11
N LEU A 887 27.44 27.08 37.11
CA LEU A 887 27.50 26.21 38.28
C LEU A 887 28.92 26.11 38.87
N GLU A 888 29.93 25.92 38.03
CA GLU A 888 31.32 25.78 38.48
C GLU A 888 31.89 27.11 38.98
N TYR A 889 31.51 28.21 38.33
CA TYR A 889 31.84 29.56 38.79
C TYR A 889 31.27 29.81 40.19
N GLU A 890 29.99 29.52 40.42
CA GLU A 890 29.36 29.65 41.74
C GLU A 890 30.00 28.74 42.80
N ARG A 891 30.28 27.47 42.47
CA ARG A 891 30.98 26.54 43.37
C ARG A 891 32.31 27.11 43.84
N ARG A 892 33.10 27.65 42.92
CA ARG A 892 34.43 28.21 43.21
C ARG A 892 34.38 29.56 43.89
N LEU A 893 33.35 30.36 43.62
CA LEU A 893 33.09 31.62 44.31
C LEU A 893 32.79 31.36 45.79
N ILE A 894 31.92 30.39 46.09
CA ILE A 894 31.56 30.00 47.45
C ILE A 894 32.77 29.42 48.20
N THR A 895 33.61 28.63 47.53
CA THR A 895 34.79 28.02 48.13
C THR A 895 36.03 28.94 48.17
N GLY A 896 35.95 30.14 47.60
CA GLY A 896 37.08 31.09 47.53
C GLY A 896 38.25 30.63 46.64
N THR A 897 38.01 29.68 45.72
CA THR A 897 39.07 29.03 44.93
C THR A 897 39.21 29.55 43.49
N LEU A 898 38.55 30.67 43.15
CA LEU A 898 38.56 31.28 41.79
C LEU A 898 39.95 31.71 41.31
N GLU A 899 40.89 31.96 42.22
CA GLU A 899 42.29 32.27 41.92
C GLU A 899 43.24 31.14 42.33
N SER A 900 42.77 29.89 42.35
CA SER A 900 43.64 28.73 42.63
C SER A 900 44.60 28.45 41.46
N SER A 901 45.79 27.92 41.78
CA SER A 901 46.78 27.51 40.78
C SER A 901 46.26 26.41 39.83
N SER A 902 45.38 25.53 40.31
CA SER A 902 44.73 24.49 39.50
C SER A 902 43.96 25.03 38.30
N ILE A 903 43.30 26.18 38.44
CA ILE A 903 42.53 26.81 37.36
C ILE A 903 43.46 27.41 36.31
N ARG A 904 44.51 28.10 36.76
CA ARG A 904 45.48 28.74 35.88
C ARG A 904 46.23 27.70 35.05
N VAL A 905 46.58 26.57 35.67
CA VAL A 905 47.20 25.41 34.98
C VAL A 905 46.26 24.81 33.92
N ALA A 906 44.96 24.67 34.21
CA ALA A 906 43.99 24.15 33.27
C ALA A 906 43.92 24.97 31.96
N ILE A 907 44.00 26.30 32.05
CA ILE A 907 44.05 27.17 30.86
C ILE A 907 45.45 27.20 30.22
N ALA A 908 46.50 27.30 31.04
CA ALA A 908 47.87 27.48 30.54
C ALA A 908 48.47 26.23 29.87
N VAL A 909 48.08 25.02 30.29
CA VAL A 909 48.65 23.75 29.83
C VAL A 909 47.72 22.99 28.89
N LEU A 910 46.41 23.01 29.13
CA LEU A 910 45.47 22.14 28.41
C LEU A 910 44.64 22.87 27.35
N GLY A 911 44.65 24.20 27.30
CA GLY A 911 43.89 24.97 26.31
C GLY A 911 42.37 24.69 26.33
N LEU A 912 41.85 24.24 27.47
CA LEU A 912 40.48 23.78 27.62
C LEU A 912 39.48 24.91 27.37
N THR A 913 38.47 24.64 26.53
CA THR A 913 37.40 25.56 26.17
C THR A 913 36.23 25.57 27.16
N MET A 914 36.19 24.60 28.08
CA MET A 914 35.37 24.56 29.29
C MET A 914 36.20 24.07 30.47
N VAL A 915 36.11 24.73 31.62
CA VAL A 915 36.75 24.30 32.86
C VAL A 915 35.66 23.73 33.78
N GLU A 916 35.55 22.40 33.85
CA GLU A 916 34.58 21.66 34.71
C GLU A 916 35.26 20.89 35.86
N VAL A 917 36.51 21.23 36.19
CA VAL A 917 37.29 20.53 37.24
C VAL A 917 36.77 20.90 38.61
#